data_AF-A0A7S3LST0-F1
#
_entry.id   AF-A0A7S3LST0-F1
#
_cell.length_a   1.000
_cell.length_b   1.000
_cell.length_c   1.000
_cell.angle_alpha   90.00
_cell.angle_beta   90.00
_cell.angle_gamma   90.00
#
_symmetry.space_group_name_H-M   'P 1'
#
loop_
_entity.id
_entity.type
_entity.pdbx_description
1 polymer ?
#
loop_
_entity_poly.entity_id
_entity_poly.type
_entity_poly.pdbx_seq_one_letter_code
_entity_poly.pdbx_strand_id
1 'polypeptide(L)'
;FCSASSPPSPSPSPPLFSSPPPLPPPSVQSGGEGGEGAEYERGKGGVHEDGVGRGDEVSGRERGVRREARKGGKGEEEVTLVGGRRRERGGASVYDVSVAGRNNAKLPPPSPSPSPPSLSPSPSPSPPSLSPSSAPSPSSYFDRESVPLEELEKEFEVVEDEPLSCVHAKEAQHSNALGVYYYAHGRAGEGMKMVEEAISMCPSYPIALSNYGVMTQNLAILSQSTEERMALYKLSIRAHEVAAMISVTSAARWAHVGLALKGIHEYAMCLPFLRLAVRLDHDYAFAVSGLWNVEQRLGLHLYENATAFHRIKRIVKEGKRGSFDFPVSPMALFNSPASPQLLHLLCSIFKQSVVRQAHRNVTLRPLPPLSSPSFPLPHRGRPLRVGFFSGDFRFHPVAIEMNSVYRRLNRDKVVPIGFSFTPDVVRSSFYDAIRSGCDEFFDIGHLDNADLAEFINAKHVDVLVELGGWTEENRIPAVMQRPAPVQISYLGFLGPMGLGDALDNTLVDRVALPPEYAQYYDEKVLYLPPPLSYFVNDLHFAGVQPGGKGRKNRGFSPSSSPASLLSSIPDIVLHARGWVRSEGGEWVRRGGRDSSEVKTGEDHAQQYHQSGKEGEEREKVVFVSFNRPDKLTRTILSTWANILHRVPTSVLWLAGYGNESRRAIVDVMGSFGIRHDRIAFSSLEDPSIHLERLKLADIYLDTRPYSGGCTTVDVVYSGIPVVTMPALSQISRSTSSIASACGMKELIASSLSQYEDIAVELAANHARRWQYSTHTLKGREGVLSEKEMDSPDTCPLFWTSEWVRMLEKSLRMAAEAKDESGRRWHIAMSSTALSPPYSKNPADLV
;
A
#
# COMPACT_ATOMS: atom_id res chain seq x y z
N PHE A 1 -25.43 -33.15 0.95
CA PHE A 1 -25.28 -34.52 1.50
C PHE A 1 -24.16 -34.52 2.52
N CYS A 2 -24.42 -34.90 3.77
CA CYS A 2 -23.41 -35.03 4.82
C CYS A 2 -23.69 -36.28 5.67
N SER A 3 -22.88 -37.33 5.51
CA SER A 3 -22.83 -38.46 6.46
C SER A 3 -21.50 -39.21 6.34
N ALA A 4 -20.77 -39.23 7.46
CA ALA A 4 -19.57 -39.98 7.81
C ALA A 4 -18.95 -41.01 6.82
N SER A 5 -17.64 -40.85 6.60
CA SER A 5 -16.68 -41.97 6.62
C SER A 5 -15.34 -41.49 7.21
N SER A 6 -14.62 -42.38 7.90
CA SER A 6 -13.36 -42.04 8.60
C SER A 6 -12.17 -41.93 7.63
N PRO A 7 -11.13 -41.12 7.94
CA PRO A 7 -9.97 -40.98 7.08
C PRO A 7 -9.13 -42.26 7.05
N PRO A 8 -8.62 -42.71 5.88
CA PRO A 8 -7.64 -43.78 5.80
C PRO A 8 -6.26 -43.32 6.28
N SER A 9 -5.47 -44.27 6.79
CA SER A 9 -4.06 -44.05 7.17
C SER A 9 -3.18 -43.69 5.95
N PRO A 10 -2.14 -42.85 6.11
CA PRO A 10 -1.32 -42.39 4.99
C PRO A 10 -0.49 -43.53 4.38
N SER A 11 -0.68 -43.78 3.08
CA SER A 11 0.26 -44.53 2.25
C SER A 11 1.49 -43.66 1.90
N PRO A 12 2.68 -44.25 1.72
CA PRO A 12 3.90 -43.49 1.47
C PRO A 12 3.91 -42.81 0.11
N SER A 13 4.44 -41.58 0.05
CA SER A 13 4.57 -40.79 -1.18
C SER A 13 5.51 -41.45 -2.20
N PRO A 14 5.19 -41.43 -3.51
CA PRO A 14 6.15 -41.78 -4.55
C PRO A 14 7.25 -40.68 -4.64
N PRO A 15 8.49 -41.04 -5.03
CA PRO A 15 9.59 -40.08 -5.11
C PRO A 15 9.40 -39.10 -6.28
N LEU A 16 9.59 -37.81 -6.01
CA LEU A 16 9.57 -36.76 -7.04
C LEU A 16 10.94 -36.67 -7.74
N PHE A 17 10.92 -36.90 -9.06
CA PHE A 17 11.89 -36.49 -10.09
C PHE A 17 13.40 -36.56 -9.79
N SER A 18 14.07 -37.45 -10.52
CA SER A 18 15.52 -37.50 -10.66
C SER A 18 16.10 -36.25 -11.33
N SER A 19 17.33 -35.88 -10.94
CA SER A 19 18.11 -34.78 -11.52
C SER A 19 18.29 -34.88 -13.04
N PRO A 20 18.36 -33.75 -13.78
CA PRO A 20 18.72 -33.75 -15.19
C PRO A 20 20.22 -34.07 -15.41
N PRO A 21 20.60 -34.65 -16.56
CA PRO A 21 22.00 -34.91 -16.91
C PRO A 21 22.76 -33.61 -17.27
N PRO A 22 24.10 -33.58 -17.14
CA PRO A 22 24.91 -32.43 -17.52
C PRO A 22 24.97 -32.24 -19.05
N LEU A 23 25.11 -30.98 -19.47
CA LEU A 23 25.25 -30.60 -20.88
C LEU A 23 26.64 -30.95 -21.44
N PRO A 24 26.75 -31.31 -22.74
CA PRO A 24 28.04 -31.53 -23.40
C PRO A 24 28.76 -30.20 -23.70
N PRO A 25 30.11 -30.21 -23.83
CA PRO A 25 30.88 -29.02 -24.21
C PRO A 25 30.69 -28.65 -25.70
N PRO A 26 30.90 -27.37 -26.08
CA PRO A 26 30.66 -26.90 -27.44
C PRO A 26 31.72 -27.40 -28.45
N SER A 27 31.26 -27.90 -29.59
CA SER A 27 32.09 -28.32 -30.73
C SER A 27 32.40 -27.16 -31.67
N VAL A 28 33.67 -27.07 -32.13
CA VAL A 28 34.15 -26.03 -33.07
C VAL A 28 34.02 -26.48 -34.52
N GLN A 29 33.40 -25.65 -35.37
CA GLN A 29 33.51 -25.59 -36.85
C GLN A 29 32.76 -24.32 -37.35
N SER A 30 33.03 -23.68 -38.51
CA SER A 30 34.29 -23.25 -39.17
C SER A 30 33.95 -22.59 -40.53
N GLY A 31 34.49 -21.39 -40.82
CA GLY A 31 34.21 -20.61 -42.06
C GLY A 31 32.87 -19.86 -42.01
N GLY A 32 32.62 -18.76 -42.74
CA GLY A 32 33.41 -17.94 -43.70
C GLY A 32 32.42 -16.96 -44.39
N GLU A 33 32.76 -15.82 -44.98
CA GLU A 33 34.05 -15.13 -45.23
C GLU A 33 33.83 -13.59 -45.26
N GLY A 34 34.93 -12.81 -45.24
CA GLY A 34 34.97 -11.41 -45.69
C GLY A 34 34.68 -10.32 -44.62
N GLY A 35 35.34 -9.16 -44.63
CA GLY A 35 36.46 -8.71 -45.47
C GLY A 35 36.73 -7.20 -45.28
N GLU A 36 37.99 -6.77 -45.48
CA GLU A 36 38.49 -5.38 -45.31
C GLU A 36 38.50 -4.82 -43.86
N GLY A 37 39.52 -4.10 -43.37
CA GLY A 37 40.88 -3.93 -43.88
C GLY A 37 41.54 -2.56 -43.60
N ALA A 38 42.20 -2.38 -42.44
CA ALA A 38 43.15 -1.27 -42.23
C ALA A 38 44.14 -1.53 -41.07
N GLU A 39 45.34 -1.00 -41.24
CA GLU A 39 46.63 -1.25 -40.56
C GLU A 39 46.68 -0.81 -39.06
N TYR A 40 47.43 -1.41 -38.13
CA TYR A 40 48.87 -1.79 -38.00
C TYR A 40 49.84 -0.63 -37.65
N GLU A 41 50.34 -0.61 -36.40
CA GLU A 41 51.75 -0.28 -36.11
C GLU A 41 52.27 -1.00 -34.85
N ARG A 42 53.55 -0.87 -34.48
CA ARG A 42 54.28 -1.79 -33.57
C ARG A 42 55.13 -1.07 -32.51
N GLY A 43 55.28 -1.65 -31.29
CA GLY A 43 56.21 -1.15 -30.27
C GLY A 43 56.61 -2.15 -29.17
N LYS A 44 57.89 -2.55 -29.14
CA LYS A 44 58.61 -3.43 -28.18
C LYS A 44 58.60 -2.86 -26.73
N GLY A 45 58.90 -3.57 -25.62
CA GLY A 45 59.34 -4.95 -25.29
C GLY A 45 59.16 -5.14 -23.75
N GLY A 46 59.29 -6.31 -23.09
CA GLY A 46 60.46 -7.20 -22.97
C GLY A 46 61.45 -6.71 -21.87
N VAL A 47 62.03 -7.50 -20.94
CA VAL A 47 62.02 -8.94 -20.57
C VAL A 47 62.54 -9.05 -19.10
N HIS A 48 62.11 -10.06 -18.29
CA HIS A 48 63.03 -10.80 -17.38
C HIS A 48 62.45 -12.09 -16.75
N GLU A 49 63.23 -13.18 -16.84
CA GLU A 49 63.13 -14.48 -16.13
C GLU A 49 64.13 -14.48 -14.94
N ASP A 50 64.25 -15.43 -13.98
CA ASP A 50 63.60 -16.72 -13.61
C ASP A 50 63.81 -16.94 -12.05
N GLY A 51 63.64 -18.08 -11.35
CA GLY A 51 63.28 -19.45 -11.72
C GLY A 51 63.36 -20.54 -10.62
N VAL A 52 62.55 -21.60 -10.82
CA VAL A 52 62.82 -23.06 -10.64
C VAL A 52 63.32 -23.68 -9.30
N GLY A 53 62.61 -24.75 -8.86
CA GLY A 53 63.02 -25.79 -7.87
C GLY A 53 61.83 -26.26 -7.00
N ARG A 54 61.36 -27.53 -6.88
CA ARG A 54 61.99 -28.87 -6.67
C ARG A 54 62.88 -28.93 -5.42
N GLY A 55 62.77 -29.90 -4.49
CA GLY A 55 61.89 -31.09 -4.37
C GLY A 55 62.23 -31.93 -3.11
N ASP A 56 61.70 -33.17 -3.01
CA ASP A 56 62.15 -34.31 -2.17
C ASP A 56 61.60 -34.54 -0.74
N GLU A 57 60.56 -35.40 -0.66
CA GLU A 57 60.44 -36.73 0.00
C GLU A 57 61.15 -37.18 1.33
N VAL A 58 60.49 -38.17 2.00
CA VAL A 58 61.03 -39.32 2.81
C VAL A 58 61.22 -39.27 4.36
N SER A 59 60.25 -39.89 5.07
CA SER A 59 60.37 -40.80 6.26
C SER A 59 60.54 -40.33 7.74
N GLY A 60 60.18 -41.23 8.69
CA GLY A 60 60.50 -41.19 10.15
C GLY A 60 59.32 -40.87 11.09
N ARG A 61 58.38 -41.75 11.48
CA ARG A 61 58.44 -43.02 12.26
C ARG A 61 58.62 -42.87 13.80
N GLU A 62 57.54 -43.19 14.56
CA GLU A 62 57.50 -43.63 15.98
C GLU A 62 57.90 -42.59 17.09
N ARG A 63 57.51 -42.67 18.39
CA ARG A 63 56.67 -43.62 19.18
C ARG A 63 56.13 -42.96 20.49
N GLY A 64 54.95 -43.38 20.99
CA GLY A 64 54.50 -43.21 22.41
C GLY A 64 54.10 -41.78 22.85
N VAL A 65 53.36 -41.55 23.95
CA VAL A 65 52.89 -42.43 25.05
C VAL A 65 51.37 -42.22 25.29
N ARG A 66 50.67 -43.22 25.86
CA ARG A 66 49.22 -43.20 26.14
C ARG A 66 48.93 -43.81 27.52
N ARG A 67 48.02 -43.20 28.30
CA ARG A 67 47.40 -43.76 29.51
C ARG A 67 45.88 -43.55 29.45
N GLU A 68 45.08 -44.61 29.55
CA GLU A 68 44.35 -45.09 30.76
C GLU A 68 43.21 -44.12 31.18
N ALA A 69 41.90 -44.45 31.15
CA ALA A 69 41.13 -45.59 31.72
C ALA A 69 40.93 -45.45 33.26
N ARG A 70 39.81 -45.85 33.90
CA ARG A 70 38.59 -46.58 33.46
C ARG A 70 37.42 -46.39 34.48
N LYS A 71 36.17 -46.63 34.03
CA LYS A 71 34.93 -47.04 34.78
C LYS A 71 34.84 -46.89 36.33
N GLY A 72 33.83 -46.12 36.81
CA GLY A 72 32.48 -46.64 37.17
C GLY A 72 32.10 -46.90 38.65
N GLY A 73 30.79 -46.81 38.96
CA GLY A 73 30.13 -47.46 40.12
C GLY A 73 29.02 -46.68 40.88
N LYS A 74 27.79 -47.24 40.88
CA LYS A 74 26.67 -47.11 41.88
C LYS A 74 26.14 -45.71 42.29
N GLY A 75 24.93 -45.53 42.86
CA GLY A 75 23.76 -46.43 43.06
C GLY A 75 22.83 -45.94 44.21
N GLU A 76 21.52 -46.27 44.15
CA GLU A 76 20.47 -46.18 45.22
C GLU A 76 20.13 -44.77 45.82
N GLU A 77 18.88 -44.26 45.72
CA GLU A 77 17.74 -44.28 46.70
C GLU A 77 17.68 -43.02 47.62
N GLU A 78 16.57 -42.54 48.24
CA GLU A 78 15.13 -42.87 48.31
C GLU A 78 14.32 -41.52 48.44
N VAL A 79 13.16 -41.31 47.79
CA VAL A 79 11.75 -41.49 48.25
C VAL A 79 11.19 -40.54 49.34
N THR A 80 10.06 -39.88 48.99
CA THR A 80 8.87 -39.41 49.78
C THR A 80 8.40 -37.99 49.34
N LEU A 81 7.11 -37.61 49.26
CA LEU A 81 5.83 -38.33 49.26
C LEU A 81 4.70 -37.51 48.55
N VAL A 82 3.61 -38.21 48.19
CA VAL A 82 2.20 -37.78 47.93
C VAL A 82 1.78 -36.37 48.42
N GLY A 83 0.89 -35.58 47.79
CA GLY A 83 -0.12 -35.73 46.71
C GLY A 83 -1.29 -34.75 46.99
N GLY A 84 -2.36 -34.53 46.21
CA GLY A 84 -2.85 -35.05 44.92
C GLY A 84 -4.27 -34.50 44.63
N ARG A 85 -4.94 -34.99 43.58
CA ARG A 85 -6.38 -34.77 43.23
C ARG A 85 -6.88 -33.32 42.99
N ARG A 86 -6.83 -32.92 41.71
CA ARG A 86 -7.79 -31.98 41.10
C ARG A 86 -9.24 -32.47 41.28
N ARG A 87 -10.22 -31.57 41.46
CA ARG A 87 -11.64 -31.86 41.21
C ARG A 87 -12.38 -30.66 40.59
N GLU A 88 -13.56 -30.98 40.06
CA GLU A 88 -14.34 -30.25 39.05
C GLU A 88 -15.28 -29.14 39.56
N ARG A 89 -15.79 -28.34 38.61
CA ARG A 89 -17.05 -27.55 38.59
C ARG A 89 -17.19 -26.31 39.50
N GLY A 90 -17.21 -25.15 38.82
CA GLY A 90 -18.48 -24.45 38.52
C GLY A 90 -19.05 -23.48 39.56
N GLY A 91 -19.72 -22.42 39.07
CA GLY A 91 -20.44 -21.44 39.88
C GLY A 91 -20.42 -20.04 39.26
N ALA A 92 -21.56 -19.34 39.30
CA ALA A 92 -21.73 -17.93 38.92
C ALA A 92 -22.56 -17.22 40.01
N SER A 93 -22.97 -15.96 39.79
CA SER A 93 -23.68 -15.08 40.75
C SER A 93 -22.74 -14.45 41.79
N VAL A 94 -22.56 -13.12 41.97
CA VAL A 94 -23.46 -11.93 42.11
C VAL A 94 -23.84 -11.65 43.58
N TYR A 95 -24.14 -10.37 43.87
CA TYR A 95 -24.28 -9.65 45.17
C TYR A 95 -22.92 -9.19 45.78
N ASP A 96 -22.65 -7.93 46.21
CA ASP A 96 -23.39 -6.69 46.60
C ASP A 96 -23.30 -6.40 48.13
N VAL A 97 -23.57 -5.15 48.57
CA VAL A 97 -23.73 -4.65 49.97
C VAL A 97 -22.41 -4.48 50.80
N SER A 98 -22.14 -3.42 51.60
CA SER A 98 -22.67 -2.03 51.68
C SER A 98 -21.87 -1.09 52.64
N VAL A 99 -21.97 0.23 52.41
CA VAL A 99 -22.20 1.36 53.39
C VAL A 99 -21.29 1.60 54.63
N ALA A 100 -20.73 2.83 54.69
CA ALA A 100 -20.75 3.78 55.84
C ALA A 100 -20.19 5.17 55.41
N GLY A 101 -20.63 6.36 55.88
CA GLY A 101 -21.85 6.73 56.61
C GLY A 101 -21.72 8.08 57.41
N ARG A 102 -22.76 8.96 57.36
CA ARG A 102 -22.98 10.22 58.17
C ARG A 102 -22.08 11.42 57.76
N ASN A 103 -22.40 12.73 57.94
CA ASN A 103 -23.54 13.53 58.48
C ASN A 103 -23.33 15.02 58.04
N ASN A 104 -24.20 16.06 58.12
CA ASN A 104 -25.67 16.29 58.26
C ASN A 104 -25.99 17.80 57.96
N ALA A 105 -27.24 18.27 58.15
CA ALA A 105 -27.73 19.68 58.27
C ALA A 105 -27.69 20.62 57.04
N LYS A 106 -28.57 21.65 56.87
CA LYS A 106 -30.04 21.85 57.12
C LYS A 106 -30.47 23.29 56.63
N LEU A 107 -31.41 23.41 55.66
CA LEU A 107 -32.49 24.44 55.36
C LEU A 107 -32.34 25.95 55.75
N PRO A 108 -33.14 26.96 55.25
CA PRO A 108 -34.39 26.99 54.42
C PRO A 108 -34.39 28.04 53.23
N PRO A 109 -35.54 28.35 52.54
CA PRO A 109 -35.63 29.29 51.38
C PRO A 109 -36.41 30.62 51.63
N PRO A 110 -36.42 31.59 50.69
CA PRO A 110 -37.71 32.14 50.16
C PRO A 110 -37.68 32.71 48.69
N SER A 111 -38.80 33.32 48.24
CA SER A 111 -39.06 34.08 46.98
C SER A 111 -39.72 35.46 47.31
N PRO A 112 -40.29 36.34 46.41
CA PRO A 112 -40.35 36.41 44.91
C PRO A 112 -40.13 37.83 44.26
N SER A 113 -40.19 37.92 42.90
CA SER A 113 -40.64 39.00 41.96
C SER A 113 -40.53 40.53 42.26
N PRO A 114 -40.26 41.41 41.26
CA PRO A 114 -41.35 42.07 40.48
C PRO A 114 -41.08 42.40 38.98
N SER A 115 -42.05 43.03 38.29
CA SER A 115 -42.11 43.45 36.85
C SER A 115 -43.11 44.65 36.70
N PRO A 116 -43.52 45.17 35.51
CA PRO A 116 -43.05 45.07 34.11
C PRO A 116 -42.33 46.40 33.71
N PRO A 117 -42.58 47.21 32.62
CA PRO A 117 -43.48 47.18 31.42
C PRO A 117 -42.80 46.55 30.18
N SER A 118 -43.37 46.29 28.98
CA SER A 118 -44.67 46.48 28.27
C SER A 118 -44.75 47.52 27.13
N LEU A 119 -44.48 47.08 25.89
CA LEU A 119 -45.01 47.62 24.61
C LEU A 119 -45.19 46.46 23.59
N SER A 120 -46.11 46.60 22.64
CA SER A 120 -46.62 45.53 21.72
C SER A 120 -47.35 46.17 20.51
N PRO A 121 -47.71 45.47 19.40
CA PRO A 121 -47.87 44.00 19.28
C PRO A 121 -47.51 43.30 17.93
N SER A 122 -47.61 41.97 17.95
CA SER A 122 -47.94 41.07 16.80
C SER A 122 -46.87 40.80 15.72
N PRO A 123 -46.98 39.70 14.94
CA PRO A 123 -46.88 38.35 15.49
C PRO A 123 -45.93 37.43 14.69
N SER A 124 -45.12 36.62 15.38
CA SER A 124 -44.31 35.56 14.77
C SER A 124 -44.89 34.17 15.02
N PRO A 125 -44.90 33.25 14.03
CA PRO A 125 -45.30 31.86 14.24
C PRO A 125 -44.23 31.12 15.05
N SER A 126 -44.67 30.32 16.02
CA SER A 126 -43.77 29.45 16.79
C SER A 126 -43.44 28.16 16.01
N PRO A 127 -42.22 27.59 16.16
CA PRO A 127 -41.87 26.33 15.51
C PRO A 127 -42.65 25.14 16.11
N PRO A 128 -42.97 24.11 15.32
CA PRO A 128 -43.63 22.91 15.82
C PRO A 128 -42.68 22.10 16.73
N SER A 129 -43.18 21.62 17.86
CA SER A 129 -42.48 20.67 18.71
C SER A 129 -42.55 19.26 18.13
N LEU A 130 -41.39 18.65 17.83
CA LEU A 130 -41.29 17.26 17.41
C LEU A 130 -40.85 16.36 18.57
N SER A 131 -41.65 15.35 18.87
CA SER A 131 -41.37 14.31 19.85
C SER A 131 -40.42 13.24 19.29
N PRO A 132 -39.56 12.61 20.12
CA PRO A 132 -38.64 11.57 19.66
C PRO A 132 -39.36 10.22 19.47
N SER A 133 -39.82 9.95 18.25
CA SER A 133 -40.37 8.64 17.85
C SER A 133 -40.09 8.33 16.38
N SER A 134 -39.92 7.04 16.07
CA SER A 134 -39.70 6.47 14.72
C SER A 134 -38.59 7.12 13.88
N ALA A 135 -37.39 6.53 13.92
CA ALA A 135 -36.53 6.52 12.74
C ALA A 135 -37.20 5.65 11.64
N PRO A 136 -37.07 5.99 10.34
CA PRO A 136 -37.65 5.20 9.25
C PRO A 136 -36.95 3.85 9.09
N SER A 137 -37.68 2.83 8.66
CA SER A 137 -37.10 1.54 8.27
C SER A 137 -36.41 1.63 6.89
N PRO A 138 -35.40 0.80 6.59
CA PRO A 138 -34.65 0.86 5.32
C PRO A 138 -35.45 0.55 4.03
N SER A 139 -36.75 0.28 4.15
CA SER A 139 -37.62 -0.20 3.08
C SER A 139 -38.26 0.89 2.22
N SER A 140 -38.16 2.17 2.58
CA SER A 140 -38.92 3.27 1.95
C SER A 140 -38.12 4.13 0.97
N TYR A 141 -37.02 3.63 0.42
CA TYR A 141 -36.13 4.36 -0.51
C TYR A 141 -36.13 3.80 -1.95
N PHE A 142 -36.89 2.74 -2.24
CA PHE A 142 -36.77 1.96 -3.48
C PHE A 142 -37.92 2.13 -4.50
N ASP A 143 -38.84 3.07 -4.30
CA ASP A 143 -39.85 3.44 -5.32
C ASP A 143 -39.24 4.34 -6.41
N ARG A 144 -38.47 3.75 -7.33
CA ARG A 144 -38.28 4.28 -8.69
C ARG A 144 -39.24 3.53 -9.63
N GLU A 145 -39.92 4.26 -10.52
CA GLU A 145 -41.02 3.73 -11.34
C GLU A 145 -40.63 2.47 -12.13
N SER A 146 -41.49 1.45 -12.10
CA SER A 146 -41.22 0.15 -12.71
C SER A 146 -41.33 0.20 -14.24
N VAL A 147 -40.20 0.05 -14.93
CA VAL A 147 -40.17 -0.21 -16.38
C VAL A 147 -40.84 -1.58 -16.66
N PRO A 148 -41.71 -1.70 -17.68
CA PRO A 148 -42.34 -2.98 -18.01
C PRO A 148 -41.32 -4.07 -18.40
N LEU A 149 -41.51 -5.29 -17.89
CA LEU A 149 -40.64 -6.45 -18.22
C LEU A 149 -40.48 -6.64 -19.74
N GLU A 150 -41.58 -6.46 -20.48
CA GLU A 150 -41.69 -6.66 -21.92
C GLU A 150 -40.86 -5.66 -22.77
N GLU A 151 -40.35 -4.58 -22.17
CA GLU A 151 -39.34 -3.71 -22.80
C GLU A 151 -37.91 -4.12 -22.39
N LEU A 152 -37.71 -4.51 -21.13
CA LEU A 152 -36.42 -4.96 -20.60
C LEU A 152 -35.91 -6.24 -21.29
N GLU A 153 -36.81 -7.14 -21.69
CA GLU A 153 -36.50 -8.37 -22.43
C GLU A 153 -35.85 -8.14 -23.81
N LYS A 154 -35.86 -6.89 -24.33
CA LYS A 154 -35.35 -6.58 -25.68
C LYS A 154 -33.91 -6.07 -25.72
N GLU A 155 -33.33 -5.66 -24.59
CA GLU A 155 -31.96 -5.10 -24.56
C GLU A 155 -30.86 -6.14 -24.31
N PHE A 156 -31.20 -7.37 -23.90
CA PHE A 156 -30.24 -8.44 -23.64
C PHE A 156 -30.44 -9.64 -24.57
N GLU A 157 -29.57 -9.78 -25.57
CA GLU A 157 -29.41 -11.04 -26.29
C GLU A 157 -28.90 -12.12 -25.31
N VAL A 158 -29.61 -13.25 -25.22
CA VAL A 158 -29.15 -14.42 -24.48
C VAL A 158 -28.01 -15.05 -25.26
N VAL A 159 -26.78 -14.85 -24.79
CA VAL A 159 -25.57 -15.40 -25.43
C VAL A 159 -25.52 -16.91 -25.19
N GLU A 160 -25.93 -17.69 -26.21
CA GLU A 160 -25.88 -19.17 -26.22
C GLU A 160 -24.45 -19.72 -26.42
N ASP A 161 -23.50 -19.34 -25.55
CA ASP A 161 -22.07 -19.71 -25.68
C ASP A 161 -21.77 -21.21 -25.50
N GLU A 162 -22.52 -21.92 -24.64
CA GLU A 162 -22.32 -23.35 -24.35
C GLU A 162 -23.66 -24.08 -24.20
N PRO A 163 -23.88 -25.23 -24.89
CA PRO A 163 -25.14 -25.97 -24.82
C PRO A 163 -25.30 -26.69 -23.47
N LEU A 164 -26.36 -26.32 -22.74
CA LEU A 164 -26.65 -26.87 -21.42
C LEU A 164 -27.38 -28.23 -21.51
N SER A 165 -26.96 -29.19 -20.70
CA SER A 165 -27.50 -30.56 -20.65
C SER A 165 -28.67 -30.75 -19.66
N CYS A 166 -29.22 -29.67 -19.11
CA CYS A 166 -30.26 -29.66 -18.10
C CYS A 166 -31.66 -29.40 -18.69
N VAL A 167 -32.70 -29.96 -18.07
CA VAL A 167 -34.08 -29.91 -18.58
C VAL A 167 -34.64 -28.48 -18.65
N HIS A 168 -34.25 -27.62 -17.70
CA HIS A 168 -34.71 -26.23 -17.57
C HIS A 168 -33.65 -25.23 -18.03
N ALA A 169 -32.98 -25.52 -19.15
CA ALA A 169 -31.83 -24.75 -19.63
C ALA A 169 -32.17 -23.28 -19.92
N LYS A 170 -33.33 -23.01 -20.55
CA LYS A 170 -33.72 -21.66 -20.97
C LYS A 170 -34.24 -20.83 -19.81
N GLU A 171 -34.95 -21.46 -18.89
CA GLU A 171 -35.44 -20.90 -17.65
C GLU A 171 -34.26 -20.52 -16.74
N ALA A 172 -33.23 -21.36 -16.66
CA ALA A 172 -31.99 -21.05 -15.96
C ALA A 172 -31.19 -19.92 -16.63
N GLN A 173 -31.10 -19.88 -17.96
CA GLN A 173 -30.47 -18.78 -18.69
C GLN A 173 -31.17 -17.43 -18.44
N HIS A 174 -32.50 -17.40 -18.57
CA HIS A 174 -33.32 -16.20 -18.33
C HIS A 174 -33.23 -15.73 -16.87
N SER A 175 -33.39 -16.65 -15.90
CA SER A 175 -33.28 -16.36 -14.47
C SER A 175 -31.89 -15.81 -14.10
N ASN A 176 -30.82 -16.37 -14.65
CA ASN A 176 -29.46 -15.80 -14.50
C ASN A 176 -29.34 -14.41 -15.11
N ALA A 177 -29.88 -14.16 -16.30
CA ALA A 177 -29.82 -12.85 -16.95
C ALA A 177 -30.57 -11.78 -16.13
N LEU A 178 -31.78 -12.09 -15.66
CA LEU A 178 -32.55 -11.25 -14.75
C LEU A 178 -31.82 -11.02 -13.41
N GLY A 179 -31.10 -12.04 -12.92
CA GLY A 179 -30.29 -11.94 -11.72
C GLY A 179 -29.09 -11.00 -11.85
N VAL A 180 -28.37 -11.08 -12.97
CA VAL A 180 -27.32 -10.12 -13.32
C VAL A 180 -27.92 -8.71 -13.45
N TYR A 181 -29.06 -8.55 -14.12
CA TYR A 181 -29.74 -7.28 -14.29
C TYR A 181 -30.16 -6.63 -12.96
N TYR A 182 -30.81 -7.36 -12.05
CA TYR A 182 -31.19 -6.82 -10.73
C TYR A 182 -29.98 -6.52 -9.86
N TYR A 183 -28.98 -7.41 -9.82
CA TYR A 183 -27.76 -7.18 -9.05
C TYR A 183 -27.04 -5.91 -9.53
N ALA A 184 -26.99 -5.72 -10.84
CA ALA A 184 -26.43 -4.56 -11.48
C ALA A 184 -27.17 -3.26 -11.11
N HIS A 185 -28.50 -3.25 -11.16
CA HIS A 185 -29.34 -2.09 -10.81
C HIS A 185 -29.54 -1.92 -9.29
N GLY A 186 -28.49 -2.16 -8.49
CA GLY A 186 -28.48 -1.98 -7.03
C GLY A 186 -29.30 -2.99 -6.22
N ARG A 187 -30.19 -3.77 -6.84
CA ARG A 187 -31.10 -4.75 -6.20
C ARG A 187 -30.38 -6.07 -5.93
N ALA A 188 -29.22 -5.99 -5.25
CA ALA A 188 -28.28 -7.09 -5.04
C ALA A 188 -28.91 -8.37 -4.45
N GLY A 189 -29.83 -8.23 -3.48
CA GLY A 189 -30.50 -9.39 -2.86
C GLY A 189 -31.46 -10.12 -3.80
N GLU A 190 -32.15 -9.40 -4.68
CA GLU A 190 -33.03 -10.01 -5.70
C GLU A 190 -32.20 -10.61 -6.83
N GLY A 191 -31.14 -9.93 -7.25
CA GLY A 191 -30.20 -10.44 -8.25
C GLY A 191 -29.54 -11.74 -7.83
N MET A 192 -29.06 -11.79 -6.57
CA MET A 192 -28.54 -13.00 -5.94
C MET A 192 -29.56 -14.14 -5.95
N LYS A 193 -30.80 -13.89 -5.50
CA LYS A 193 -31.89 -14.90 -5.48
C LYS A 193 -32.18 -15.48 -6.87
N MET A 194 -32.22 -14.66 -7.91
CA MET A 194 -32.44 -15.13 -9.29
C MET A 194 -31.25 -15.99 -9.79
N VAL A 195 -30.01 -15.64 -9.45
CA VAL A 195 -28.86 -16.49 -9.79
C VAL A 195 -28.88 -17.82 -9.01
N GLU A 196 -29.34 -17.83 -7.76
CA GLU A 196 -29.57 -19.06 -6.99
C GLU A 196 -30.68 -19.94 -7.58
N GLU A 197 -31.77 -19.33 -8.05
CA GLU A 197 -32.84 -20.03 -8.77
C GLU A 197 -32.32 -20.66 -10.08
N ALA A 198 -31.52 -19.92 -10.86
CA ALA A 198 -30.85 -20.44 -12.05
C ALA A 198 -29.93 -21.64 -11.75
N ILE A 199 -29.14 -21.57 -10.68
CA ILE A 199 -28.29 -22.68 -10.22
C ILE A 199 -29.14 -23.87 -9.72
N SER A 200 -30.30 -23.62 -9.10
CA SER A 200 -31.21 -24.69 -8.65
C SER A 200 -31.87 -25.43 -9.83
N MET A 201 -32.23 -24.70 -10.89
CA MET A 201 -32.80 -25.25 -12.13
C MET A 201 -31.76 -25.98 -12.98
N CYS A 202 -30.52 -25.49 -12.98
CA CYS A 202 -29.41 -26.08 -13.73
C CYS A 202 -28.09 -26.03 -12.93
N PRO A 203 -27.84 -26.99 -12.01
CA PRO A 203 -26.62 -27.01 -11.20
C PRO A 203 -25.31 -27.15 -11.98
N SER A 204 -25.41 -27.52 -13.26
CA SER A 204 -24.30 -27.60 -14.21
C SER A 204 -24.18 -26.37 -15.12
N TYR A 205 -24.75 -25.21 -14.75
CA TYR A 205 -24.68 -23.97 -15.54
C TYR A 205 -23.44 -23.14 -15.14
N PRO A 206 -22.33 -23.17 -15.91
CA PRO A 206 -21.07 -22.57 -15.48
C PRO A 206 -21.06 -21.04 -15.51
N ILE A 207 -22.01 -20.40 -16.22
CA ILE A 207 -22.15 -18.93 -16.25
C ILE A 207 -22.83 -18.45 -14.97
N ALA A 208 -23.97 -19.05 -14.57
CA ALA A 208 -24.63 -18.70 -13.31
C ALA A 208 -23.73 -18.94 -12.09
N LEU A 209 -23.01 -20.06 -12.04
CA LEU A 209 -22.00 -20.33 -11.01
C LEU A 209 -20.85 -19.29 -11.01
N SER A 210 -20.45 -18.77 -12.17
CA SER A 210 -19.45 -17.70 -12.26
C SER A 210 -19.99 -16.36 -11.80
N ASN A 211 -21.22 -16.01 -12.18
CA ASN A 211 -21.88 -14.78 -11.75
C ASN A 211 -22.10 -14.79 -10.23
N TYR A 212 -22.56 -15.91 -9.68
CA TYR A 212 -22.68 -16.14 -8.24
C TYR A 212 -21.34 -15.96 -7.50
N GLY A 213 -20.25 -16.49 -8.06
CA GLY A 213 -18.91 -16.31 -7.51
C GLY A 213 -18.45 -14.85 -7.49
N VAL A 214 -18.77 -14.06 -8.52
CA VAL A 214 -18.50 -12.61 -8.57
C VAL A 214 -19.39 -11.84 -7.60
N MET A 215 -20.69 -12.13 -7.55
CA MET A 215 -21.63 -11.48 -6.63
C MET A 215 -21.25 -11.73 -5.16
N THR A 216 -20.91 -12.97 -4.80
CA THR A 216 -20.45 -13.32 -3.45
C THR A 216 -19.09 -12.70 -3.12
N GLN A 217 -18.15 -12.60 -4.07
CA GLN A 217 -16.90 -11.86 -3.87
C GLN A 217 -17.13 -10.36 -3.62
N ASN A 218 -18.02 -9.72 -4.39
CA ASN A 218 -18.36 -8.31 -4.22
C ASN A 218 -19.05 -8.06 -2.87
N LEU A 219 -19.96 -8.95 -2.46
CA LEU A 219 -20.58 -8.90 -1.13
C LEU A 219 -19.54 -9.14 -0.02
N ALA A 220 -18.51 -9.96 -0.23
CA ALA A 220 -17.43 -10.15 0.73
C ALA A 220 -16.58 -8.87 0.93
N ILE A 221 -16.37 -8.10 -0.13
CA ILE A 221 -15.69 -6.79 -0.09
C ILE A 221 -16.54 -5.77 0.69
N LEU A 222 -17.85 -5.70 0.42
CA LEU A 222 -18.78 -4.81 1.10
C LEU A 222 -19.11 -5.23 2.55
N SER A 223 -18.94 -6.52 2.88
CA SER A 223 -19.22 -7.08 4.20
C SER A 223 -18.36 -6.42 5.29
N GLN A 224 -19.02 -6.00 6.36
CA GLN A 224 -18.41 -5.37 7.53
C GLN A 224 -17.98 -6.39 8.59
N SER A 225 -18.28 -7.69 8.41
CA SER A 225 -17.88 -8.75 9.35
C SER A 225 -16.80 -9.63 8.73
N THR A 226 -15.68 -9.80 9.43
CA THR A 226 -14.58 -10.69 8.98
C THR A 226 -15.04 -12.14 8.82
N GLU A 227 -15.99 -12.61 9.63
CA GLU A 227 -16.53 -13.97 9.53
C GLU A 227 -17.42 -14.14 8.29
N GLU A 228 -18.32 -13.18 8.05
CA GLU A 228 -19.19 -13.14 6.87
C GLU A 228 -18.37 -13.01 5.59
N ARG A 229 -17.42 -12.07 5.54
CA ARG A 229 -16.45 -11.90 4.45
C ARG A 229 -15.74 -13.21 4.12
N MET A 230 -15.23 -13.92 5.13
CA MET A 230 -14.54 -15.20 4.92
C MET A 230 -15.49 -16.35 4.54
N ALA A 231 -16.78 -16.30 4.91
CA ALA A 231 -17.80 -17.24 4.44
C ALA A 231 -18.15 -16.99 2.96
N LEU A 232 -18.39 -15.72 2.59
CA LEU A 232 -18.68 -15.29 1.22
C LEU A 232 -17.50 -15.55 0.28
N TYR A 233 -16.26 -15.34 0.70
CA TYR A 233 -15.08 -15.73 -0.09
C TYR A 233 -14.98 -17.25 -0.30
N LYS A 234 -15.24 -18.08 0.71
CA LYS A 234 -15.27 -19.55 0.54
C LYS A 234 -16.36 -19.99 -0.44
N LEU A 235 -17.52 -19.34 -0.38
CA LEU A 235 -18.65 -19.56 -1.29
C LEU A 235 -18.28 -19.16 -2.74
N SER A 236 -17.63 -18.00 -2.92
CA SER A 236 -17.11 -17.51 -4.20
C SER A 236 -16.09 -18.47 -4.82
N ILE A 237 -15.04 -18.84 -4.06
CA ILE A 237 -14.03 -19.82 -4.48
C ILE A 237 -14.73 -21.11 -4.93
N ARG A 238 -15.67 -21.63 -4.14
CA ARG A 238 -16.34 -22.89 -4.46
C ARG A 238 -17.23 -22.82 -5.70
N ALA A 239 -17.93 -21.72 -5.92
CA ALA A 239 -18.75 -21.53 -7.12
C ALA A 239 -17.87 -21.47 -8.38
N HIS A 240 -16.75 -20.74 -8.31
CA HIS A 240 -15.77 -20.68 -9.40
C HIS A 240 -15.06 -22.01 -9.66
N GLU A 241 -14.72 -22.79 -8.62
CA GLU A 241 -14.17 -24.14 -8.77
C GLU A 241 -15.11 -25.04 -9.58
N VAL A 242 -16.41 -25.07 -9.23
CA VAL A 242 -17.39 -25.90 -9.93
C VAL A 242 -17.60 -25.41 -11.36
N ALA A 243 -17.71 -24.10 -11.59
CA ALA A 243 -17.78 -23.54 -12.94
C ALA A 243 -16.56 -23.90 -13.82
N ALA A 244 -15.35 -23.83 -13.25
CA ALA A 244 -14.12 -24.18 -13.96
C ALA A 244 -14.00 -25.69 -14.21
N MET A 245 -14.49 -26.54 -13.30
CA MET A 245 -14.53 -27.99 -13.48
C MET A 245 -15.58 -28.48 -14.50
N ILE A 246 -16.65 -27.70 -14.74
CA ILE A 246 -17.62 -27.97 -15.81
C ILE A 246 -17.00 -27.64 -17.17
N SER A 247 -16.42 -26.45 -17.32
CA SER A 247 -15.90 -25.96 -18.61
C SER A 247 -14.37 -25.78 -18.55
N VAL A 248 -13.65 -26.89 -18.39
CA VAL A 248 -12.20 -26.96 -18.05
C VAL A 248 -11.26 -26.24 -19.03
N THR A 249 -11.68 -25.98 -20.26
CA THR A 249 -10.91 -25.24 -21.29
C THR A 249 -10.98 -23.72 -21.13
N SER A 250 -11.82 -23.20 -20.24
CA SER A 250 -12.10 -21.76 -20.12
C SER A 250 -11.09 -21.02 -19.24
N ALA A 251 -10.26 -20.18 -19.86
CA ALA A 251 -9.28 -19.34 -19.16
C ALA A 251 -9.94 -18.40 -18.11
N ALA A 252 -11.11 -17.83 -18.43
CA ALA A 252 -11.84 -16.92 -17.55
C ALA A 252 -12.25 -17.57 -16.23
N ARG A 253 -12.83 -18.78 -16.29
CA ARG A 253 -13.34 -19.49 -15.11
C ARG A 253 -12.20 -19.88 -14.15
N TRP A 254 -11.06 -20.34 -14.68
CA TRP A 254 -9.85 -20.57 -13.87
C TRP A 254 -9.24 -19.29 -13.28
N ALA A 255 -9.31 -18.17 -14.00
CA ALA A 255 -8.82 -16.89 -13.49
C ALA A 255 -9.64 -16.38 -12.30
N HIS A 256 -10.96 -16.58 -12.33
CA HIS A 256 -11.85 -16.22 -11.22
C HIS A 256 -11.54 -17.02 -9.94
N VAL A 257 -11.24 -18.33 -10.03
CA VAL A 257 -10.75 -19.13 -8.87
C VAL A 257 -9.49 -18.49 -8.27
N GLY A 258 -8.52 -18.12 -9.12
CA GLY A 258 -7.29 -17.46 -8.69
C GLY A 258 -7.50 -16.07 -8.09
N LEU A 259 -8.53 -15.34 -8.52
CA LEU A 259 -8.90 -14.02 -7.98
C LEU A 259 -9.60 -14.13 -6.62
N ALA A 260 -10.52 -15.08 -6.46
CA ALA A 260 -11.22 -15.30 -5.20
C ALA A 260 -10.25 -15.75 -4.09
N LEU A 261 -9.27 -16.60 -4.42
CA LEU A 261 -8.14 -16.94 -3.54
C LEU A 261 -7.24 -15.72 -3.24
N LYS A 262 -7.01 -14.84 -4.23
CA LYS A 262 -6.25 -13.59 -4.02
C LYS A 262 -6.96 -12.65 -3.03
N GLY A 263 -8.29 -12.62 -3.03
CA GLY A 263 -9.10 -11.81 -2.12
C GLY A 263 -8.99 -12.20 -0.64
N ILE A 264 -8.54 -13.42 -0.35
CA ILE A 264 -8.17 -13.89 1.01
C ILE A 264 -6.65 -13.96 1.25
N HIS A 265 -5.86 -13.32 0.37
CA HIS A 265 -4.39 -13.28 0.41
C HIS A 265 -3.66 -14.63 0.28
N GLU A 266 -4.33 -15.70 -0.17
CA GLU A 266 -3.73 -17.03 -0.36
C GLU A 266 -2.90 -17.13 -1.66
N TYR A 267 -1.96 -16.20 -1.82
CA TYR A 267 -1.20 -15.96 -3.05
C TYR A 267 -0.52 -17.22 -3.63
N ALA A 268 -0.02 -18.11 -2.78
CA ALA A 268 0.59 -19.37 -3.22
C ALA A 268 -0.43 -20.32 -3.87
N MET A 269 -1.68 -20.35 -3.38
CA MET A 269 -2.76 -21.13 -3.97
C MET A 269 -3.31 -20.53 -5.27
N CYS A 270 -3.18 -19.22 -5.48
CA CYS A 270 -3.60 -18.55 -6.72
C CYS A 270 -2.79 -19.00 -7.95
N LEU A 271 -1.49 -19.29 -7.76
CA LEU A 271 -0.54 -19.59 -8.84
C LEU A 271 -0.97 -20.70 -9.82
N PRO A 272 -1.34 -21.93 -9.38
CA PRO A 272 -1.72 -22.99 -10.32
C PRO A 272 -2.90 -22.62 -11.22
N PHE A 273 -3.92 -21.95 -10.67
CA PHE A 273 -5.12 -21.55 -11.42
C PHE A 273 -4.84 -20.42 -12.40
N LEU A 274 -4.12 -19.37 -11.97
CA LEU A 274 -3.73 -18.26 -12.84
C LEU A 274 -2.75 -18.70 -13.95
N ARG A 275 -1.80 -19.60 -13.64
CA ARG A 275 -0.92 -20.21 -14.65
C ARG A 275 -1.66 -21.16 -15.58
N LEU A 276 -2.75 -21.80 -15.15
CA LEU A 276 -3.63 -22.57 -16.04
C LEU A 276 -4.42 -21.66 -16.97
N ALA A 277 -5.05 -20.60 -16.45
CA ALA A 277 -5.74 -19.60 -17.25
C ALA A 277 -4.82 -18.98 -18.33
N VAL A 278 -3.62 -18.54 -17.96
CA VAL A 278 -2.62 -17.96 -18.87
C VAL A 278 -2.01 -18.98 -19.85
N ARG A 279 -2.21 -20.30 -19.64
CA ARG A 279 -1.88 -21.35 -20.63
C ARG A 279 -3.03 -21.65 -21.59
N LEU A 280 -4.29 -21.54 -21.14
CA LEU A 280 -5.48 -21.77 -21.96
C LEU A 280 -5.74 -20.61 -22.92
N ASP A 281 -5.57 -19.37 -22.44
CA ASP A 281 -5.47 -18.18 -23.29
C ASP A 281 -4.25 -17.37 -22.86
N HIS A 282 -3.29 -17.22 -23.78
CA HIS A 282 -2.08 -16.45 -23.55
C HIS A 282 -2.32 -14.93 -23.46
N ASP A 283 -3.39 -14.42 -24.08
CA ASP A 283 -3.65 -12.99 -24.25
C ASP A 283 -4.78 -12.49 -23.35
N TYR A 284 -5.40 -13.36 -22.55
CA TYR A 284 -6.45 -13.01 -21.60
C TYR A 284 -5.93 -12.07 -20.49
N ALA A 285 -6.12 -10.78 -20.74
CA ALA A 285 -5.55 -9.66 -19.97
C ALA A 285 -5.76 -9.77 -18.46
N PHE A 286 -6.93 -10.26 -18.03
CA PHE A 286 -7.29 -10.40 -16.63
C PHE A 286 -6.43 -11.44 -15.90
N ALA A 287 -6.27 -12.64 -16.48
CA ALA A 287 -5.42 -13.67 -15.90
C ALA A 287 -3.93 -13.30 -15.93
N VAL A 288 -3.48 -12.62 -16.99
CA VAL A 288 -2.11 -12.09 -17.08
C VAL A 288 -1.84 -11.05 -16.00
N SER A 289 -2.78 -10.11 -15.79
CA SER A 289 -2.70 -9.09 -14.74
C SER A 289 -2.74 -9.69 -13.33
N GLY A 290 -3.60 -10.70 -13.12
CA GLY A 290 -3.70 -11.43 -11.86
C GLY A 290 -2.41 -12.19 -11.54
N LEU A 291 -1.90 -12.97 -12.50
CA LEU A 291 -0.67 -13.75 -12.35
C LEU A 291 0.53 -12.85 -12.01
N TRP A 292 0.71 -11.77 -12.77
CA TRP A 292 1.79 -10.80 -12.57
C TRP A 292 1.76 -10.17 -11.17
N ASN A 293 0.57 -9.81 -10.67
CA ASN A 293 0.41 -9.28 -9.32
C ASN A 293 0.74 -10.33 -8.23
N VAL A 294 0.31 -11.59 -8.41
CA VAL A 294 0.63 -12.68 -7.47
C VAL A 294 2.14 -13.00 -7.47
N GLU A 295 2.77 -13.06 -8.65
CA GLU A 295 4.21 -13.32 -8.77
C GLU A 295 5.05 -12.19 -8.18
N GLN A 296 4.61 -10.92 -8.28
CA GLN A 296 5.21 -9.80 -7.56
C GLN A 296 5.11 -9.93 -6.03
N ARG A 297 3.92 -10.27 -5.49
CA ARG A 297 3.72 -10.43 -4.04
C ARG A 297 4.61 -11.52 -3.45
N LEU A 298 4.80 -12.62 -4.19
CA LEU A 298 5.63 -13.76 -3.80
C LEU A 298 7.13 -13.58 -4.14
N GLY A 299 7.53 -12.47 -4.76
CA GLY A 299 8.92 -12.22 -5.19
C GLY A 299 9.39 -13.06 -6.38
N LEU A 300 8.51 -13.81 -7.05
CA LEU A 300 8.87 -14.74 -8.12
C LEU A 300 9.32 -14.03 -9.40
N HIS A 301 8.94 -12.77 -9.59
CA HIS A 301 9.40 -11.91 -10.69
C HIS A 301 10.90 -11.62 -10.66
N LEU A 302 11.58 -11.86 -9.53
CA LEU A 302 13.01 -11.62 -9.34
C LEU A 302 13.90 -12.66 -10.06
N TYR A 303 13.41 -13.88 -10.30
CA TYR A 303 14.14 -15.00 -10.93
C TYR A 303 14.22 -14.91 -12.48
N GLU A 304 14.25 -13.70 -13.05
CA GLU A 304 14.27 -13.47 -14.51
C GLU A 304 13.08 -14.03 -15.30
N ASN A 305 11.91 -13.40 -15.18
CA ASN A 305 10.84 -13.64 -16.15
C ASN A 305 10.02 -12.40 -16.49
N ALA A 306 10.63 -11.44 -17.19
CA ALA A 306 9.96 -10.21 -17.67
C ALA A 306 8.90 -10.45 -18.77
N THR A 307 8.56 -11.71 -19.10
CA THR A 307 7.54 -12.04 -20.09
C THR A 307 6.16 -11.50 -19.72
N ALA A 308 5.81 -11.44 -18.44
CA ALA A 308 4.58 -10.84 -17.95
C ALA A 308 4.47 -9.35 -18.30
N PHE A 309 5.50 -8.54 -18.02
CA PHE A 309 5.52 -7.13 -18.42
C PHE A 309 5.47 -6.94 -19.94
N HIS A 310 6.26 -7.72 -20.71
CA HIS A 310 6.23 -7.64 -22.17
C HIS A 310 4.84 -7.99 -22.73
N ARG A 311 4.17 -9.01 -22.16
CA ARG A 311 2.81 -9.41 -22.51
C ARG A 311 1.79 -8.34 -22.15
N ILE A 312 1.86 -7.73 -20.97
CA ILE A 312 1.01 -6.58 -20.58
C ILE A 312 1.23 -5.39 -21.53
N LYS A 313 2.48 -4.98 -21.74
CA LYS A 313 2.86 -3.89 -22.66
C LYS A 313 2.37 -4.15 -24.09
N ARG A 314 2.37 -5.41 -24.53
CA ARG A 314 1.83 -5.83 -25.82
C ARG A 314 0.30 -5.74 -25.85
N ILE A 315 -0.40 -6.38 -24.91
CA ILE A 315 -1.87 -6.35 -24.77
C ILE A 315 -2.41 -4.91 -24.76
N VAL A 316 -1.74 -4.00 -24.04
CA VAL A 316 -2.13 -2.58 -23.95
C VAL A 316 -1.88 -1.81 -25.26
N LYS A 317 -0.88 -2.20 -26.06
CA LYS A 317 -0.54 -1.53 -27.33
C LYS A 317 -1.29 -2.09 -28.55
N GLU A 318 -1.44 -3.41 -28.64
CA GLU A 318 -2.08 -4.12 -29.76
C GLU A 318 -3.61 -4.20 -29.63
N GLY A 319 -4.16 -3.59 -28.59
CA GLY A 319 -5.48 -3.92 -28.04
C GLY A 319 -6.60 -4.15 -29.06
N LYS A 320 -6.98 -5.43 -29.22
CA LYS A 320 -8.21 -5.85 -29.92
C LYS A 320 -9.42 -5.15 -29.30
N ARG A 321 -9.95 -4.12 -29.98
CA ARG A 321 -10.98 -3.20 -29.44
C ARG A 321 -12.27 -3.87 -28.92
N GLY A 322 -12.54 -5.11 -29.33
CA GLY A 322 -13.74 -5.90 -28.99
C GLY A 322 -13.58 -6.96 -27.89
N SER A 323 -12.42 -7.17 -27.28
CA SER A 323 -12.21 -8.28 -26.31
C SER A 323 -11.66 -7.84 -24.94
N PHE A 324 -12.06 -6.65 -24.46
CA PHE A 324 -11.67 -6.08 -23.17
C PHE A 324 -12.86 -5.85 -22.23
N ASP A 325 -13.62 -6.91 -21.96
CA ASP A 325 -14.58 -6.89 -20.86
C ASP A 325 -13.88 -6.82 -19.49
N PHE A 326 -12.62 -7.29 -19.41
CA PHE A 326 -11.77 -7.25 -18.20
C PHE A 326 -10.29 -6.93 -18.54
N PRO A 327 -9.85 -5.66 -18.43
CA PRO A 327 -8.48 -5.26 -18.75
C PRO A 327 -7.49 -5.46 -17.59
N VAL A 328 -6.21 -5.16 -17.87
CA VAL A 328 -5.12 -5.13 -16.88
C VAL A 328 -5.35 -4.01 -15.86
N SER A 329 -5.04 -4.25 -14.58
CA SER A 329 -5.10 -3.19 -13.55
C SER A 329 -4.00 -2.13 -13.78
N PRO A 330 -4.27 -0.81 -13.68
CA PRO A 330 -3.25 0.24 -13.83
C PRO A 330 -2.02 0.07 -12.91
N MET A 331 -2.24 -0.45 -11.70
CA MET A 331 -1.19 -0.79 -10.72
C MET A 331 -0.14 -1.79 -11.27
N ALA A 332 -0.49 -2.61 -12.26
CA ALA A 332 0.39 -3.63 -12.83
C ALA A 332 1.66 -3.05 -13.49
N LEU A 333 1.62 -1.78 -13.91
CA LEU A 333 2.76 -1.10 -14.54
C LEU A 333 3.72 -0.46 -13.52
N PHE A 334 3.38 -0.38 -12.23
CA PHE A 334 4.14 0.39 -11.25
C PHE A 334 5.55 -0.18 -11.01
N ASN A 335 5.69 -1.51 -10.92
CA ASN A 335 7.00 -2.17 -10.96
C ASN A 335 7.39 -2.58 -12.39
N SER A 336 7.44 -1.59 -13.27
CA SER A 336 7.99 -1.74 -14.62
C SER A 336 8.57 -0.42 -15.11
N PRO A 337 9.51 -0.41 -16.09
CA PRO A 337 9.99 0.82 -16.73
C PRO A 337 8.94 1.40 -17.70
N ALA A 338 7.66 1.37 -17.32
CA ALA A 338 6.59 2.01 -18.07
C ALA A 338 6.75 3.52 -18.03
N SER A 339 6.69 4.14 -19.20
CA SER A 339 6.66 5.59 -19.34
C SER A 339 5.23 6.11 -19.08
N PRO A 340 5.03 7.37 -18.66
CA PRO A 340 3.70 7.92 -18.33
C PRO A 340 2.66 7.72 -19.44
N GLN A 341 3.07 7.77 -20.72
CA GLN A 341 2.22 7.49 -21.88
C GLN A 341 1.57 6.09 -21.85
N LEU A 342 2.31 5.07 -21.41
CA LEU A 342 1.81 3.69 -21.35
C LEU A 342 0.84 3.51 -20.17
N LEU A 343 1.07 4.22 -19.07
CA LEU A 343 0.18 4.24 -17.92
C LEU A 343 -1.11 5.01 -18.23
N HIS A 344 -1.02 6.18 -18.88
CA HIS A 344 -2.16 6.96 -19.37
C HIS A 344 -3.05 6.14 -20.33
N LEU A 345 -2.43 5.47 -21.31
CA LEU A 345 -3.13 4.56 -22.23
C LEU A 345 -3.83 3.42 -21.50
N LEU A 346 -3.17 2.81 -20.50
CA LEU A 346 -3.77 1.76 -19.69
C LEU A 346 -4.95 2.29 -18.86
N CYS A 347 -4.82 3.44 -18.20
CA CYS A 347 -5.90 4.10 -17.46
C CYS A 347 -7.08 4.45 -18.37
N SER A 348 -6.83 4.92 -19.60
CA SER A 348 -7.87 5.18 -20.61
C SER A 348 -8.61 3.92 -21.05
N ILE A 349 -7.91 2.79 -21.21
CA ILE A 349 -8.52 1.49 -21.51
C ILE A 349 -9.32 0.97 -20.30
N PHE A 350 -8.78 1.13 -19.09
CA PHE A 350 -9.43 0.71 -17.84
C PHE A 350 -10.73 1.49 -17.59
N LYS A 351 -10.70 2.81 -17.76
CA LYS A 351 -11.88 3.67 -17.78
C LYS A 351 -12.91 3.17 -18.79
N GLN A 352 -12.50 2.84 -20.02
CA GLN A 352 -13.44 2.33 -21.03
C GLN A 352 -14.09 1.00 -20.63
N SER A 353 -13.40 0.08 -19.95
CA SER A 353 -14.06 -1.14 -19.48
C SER A 353 -15.03 -0.85 -18.34
N VAL A 354 -14.67 0.02 -17.39
CA VAL A 354 -15.57 0.45 -16.30
C VAL A 354 -16.84 1.10 -16.88
N VAL A 355 -16.69 1.96 -17.90
CA VAL A 355 -17.82 2.57 -18.63
C VAL A 355 -18.66 1.53 -19.37
N ARG A 356 -18.06 0.52 -20.03
CA ARG A 356 -18.82 -0.56 -20.70
C ARG A 356 -19.54 -1.48 -19.72
N GLN A 357 -18.87 -1.89 -18.65
CA GLN A 357 -19.46 -2.68 -17.56
C GLN A 357 -20.63 -1.93 -16.95
N ALA A 358 -20.49 -0.62 -16.71
CA ALA A 358 -21.59 0.22 -16.26
C ALA A 358 -22.70 0.36 -17.32
N HIS A 359 -22.42 0.59 -18.60
CA HIS A 359 -23.49 0.65 -19.61
C HIS A 359 -24.29 -0.65 -19.79
N ARG A 360 -23.77 -1.80 -19.34
CA ARG A 360 -24.56 -3.04 -19.21
C ARG A 360 -25.32 -3.17 -17.87
N ASN A 361 -24.98 -2.36 -16.86
CA ASN A 361 -25.37 -2.58 -15.47
C ASN A 361 -26.12 -1.40 -14.80
N VAL A 362 -25.62 -0.17 -14.92
CA VAL A 362 -26.26 1.10 -14.52
C VAL A 362 -25.72 2.19 -15.44
N THR A 363 -26.60 2.97 -16.09
CA THR A 363 -26.15 4.13 -16.87
C THR A 363 -25.34 5.10 -16.02
N LEU A 364 -24.02 5.15 -16.22
CA LEU A 364 -23.14 6.27 -15.82
C LEU A 364 -23.44 7.49 -16.70
N ARG A 365 -24.68 8.01 -16.59
CA ARG A 365 -24.97 9.38 -16.96
C ARG A 365 -24.25 10.26 -15.94
N PRO A 366 -23.46 11.27 -16.34
CA PRO A 366 -23.10 12.34 -15.44
C PRO A 366 -24.38 12.86 -14.79
N LEU A 367 -24.35 13.09 -13.47
CA LEU A 367 -25.49 13.71 -12.81
C LEU A 367 -25.80 15.03 -13.55
N PRO A 368 -27.08 15.38 -13.77
CA PRO A 368 -27.43 16.52 -14.60
C PRO A 368 -26.64 17.72 -14.08
N PRO A 369 -25.72 18.29 -14.89
CA PRO A 369 -24.82 19.33 -14.41
C PRO A 369 -25.71 20.44 -13.87
N LEU A 370 -25.38 20.96 -12.68
CA LEU A 370 -26.24 21.83 -11.86
C LEU A 370 -26.56 23.15 -12.59
N SER A 371 -27.47 23.06 -13.56
CA SER A 371 -27.80 24.07 -14.57
C SER A 371 -29.00 24.92 -14.16
N SER A 372 -29.27 24.95 -12.85
CA SER A 372 -30.03 26.04 -12.27
C SER A 372 -29.09 27.24 -12.09
N PRO A 373 -29.47 28.47 -12.47
CA PRO A 373 -28.68 29.69 -12.21
C PRO A 373 -28.46 30.03 -10.73
N SER A 374 -28.83 29.13 -9.82
CA SER A 374 -28.96 29.29 -8.38
C SER A 374 -27.99 28.42 -7.57
N PHE A 375 -27.03 27.73 -8.20
CA PHE A 375 -25.79 27.40 -7.50
C PHE A 375 -24.94 28.68 -7.45
N PRO A 376 -24.83 29.38 -6.30
CA PRO A 376 -23.91 30.48 -6.20
C PRO A 376 -22.50 29.96 -6.46
N LEU A 377 -21.79 30.68 -7.34
CA LEU A 377 -20.33 30.70 -7.37
C LEU A 377 -19.76 30.65 -5.94
N PRO A 378 -18.60 30.03 -5.68
CA PRO A 378 -17.88 30.24 -4.43
C PRO A 378 -17.74 31.75 -4.18
N HIS A 379 -18.59 32.29 -3.31
CA HIS A 379 -18.74 33.74 -3.20
C HIS A 379 -17.43 34.31 -2.68
N ARG A 380 -16.92 35.36 -3.35
CA ARG A 380 -15.75 36.12 -2.86
C ARG A 380 -16.07 36.61 -1.44
N GLY A 381 -15.45 35.99 -0.44
CA GLY A 381 -15.72 36.24 0.97
C GLY A 381 -16.29 35.07 1.78
N ARG A 382 -16.57 33.89 1.20
CA ARG A 382 -16.92 32.68 1.97
C ARG A 382 -15.84 31.58 1.97
N PRO A 383 -15.80 30.71 3.00
CA PRO A 383 -15.04 29.47 2.98
C PRO A 383 -15.48 28.54 1.84
N LEU A 384 -14.54 27.72 1.35
CA LEU A 384 -14.79 26.63 0.40
C LEU A 384 -15.21 25.37 1.16
N ARG A 385 -16.30 24.71 0.74
CA ARG A 385 -16.69 23.39 1.23
C ARG A 385 -15.89 22.34 0.46
N VAL A 386 -14.94 21.69 1.14
CA VAL A 386 -13.97 20.78 0.50
C VAL A 386 -14.22 19.36 0.98
N GLY A 387 -14.70 18.50 0.08
CA GLY A 387 -14.90 17.08 0.34
C GLY A 387 -13.60 16.31 0.21
N PHE A 388 -13.28 15.44 1.15
CA PHE A 388 -12.15 14.51 1.08
C PHE A 388 -12.68 13.07 1.03
N PHE A 389 -12.41 12.39 -0.08
CA PHE A 389 -13.04 11.12 -0.44
C PHE A 389 -12.05 9.97 -0.40
N SER A 390 -12.29 8.98 0.48
CA SER A 390 -11.35 7.85 0.65
C SER A 390 -11.98 6.61 1.29
N GLY A 391 -11.47 5.44 0.89
CA GLY A 391 -11.64 4.18 1.62
C GLY A 391 -10.56 3.97 2.69
N ASP A 392 -9.56 4.86 2.76
CA ASP A 392 -8.31 4.65 3.49
C ASP A 392 -8.16 5.49 4.76
N PHE A 393 -9.26 5.99 5.35
CA PHE A 393 -9.27 6.61 6.69
C PHE A 393 -9.14 5.55 7.80
N ARG A 394 -7.99 4.87 7.81
CA ARG A 394 -7.63 3.72 8.64
C ARG A 394 -6.11 3.74 8.91
N PHE A 395 -5.55 2.64 9.44
CA PHE A 395 -4.09 2.48 9.40
C PHE A 395 -3.63 2.15 7.96
N HIS A 396 -3.40 3.20 7.17
CA HIS A 396 -2.97 3.14 5.77
C HIS A 396 -2.21 4.43 5.40
N PRO A 397 -1.19 4.39 4.51
CA PRO A 397 -0.39 5.57 4.15
C PRO A 397 -1.17 6.86 3.90
N VAL A 398 -2.25 6.82 3.12
CA VAL A 398 -3.09 8.01 2.82
C VAL A 398 -3.54 8.74 4.08
N ALA A 399 -3.98 8.02 5.12
CA ALA A 399 -4.41 8.62 6.39
C ALA A 399 -3.26 8.90 7.37
N ILE A 400 -2.12 8.24 7.22
CA ILE A 400 -0.90 8.54 7.99
C ILE A 400 -0.35 9.90 7.58
N GLU A 401 -0.18 10.14 6.27
CA GLU A 401 0.40 11.38 5.73
C GLU A 401 -0.56 12.58 5.88
N MET A 402 -1.88 12.37 5.82
CA MET A 402 -2.88 13.45 5.87
C MET A 402 -3.44 13.75 7.28
N ASN A 403 -3.00 13.04 8.32
CA ASN A 403 -3.74 12.89 9.58
C ASN A 403 -4.23 14.21 10.23
N SER A 404 -3.37 15.22 10.35
CA SER A 404 -3.70 16.52 10.95
C SER A 404 -4.09 17.61 9.96
N VAL A 405 -3.84 17.41 8.65
CA VAL A 405 -4.22 18.35 7.57
C VAL A 405 -5.67 18.84 7.75
N TYR A 406 -6.59 17.91 7.99
CA TYR A 406 -8.01 18.19 8.19
C TYR A 406 -8.27 19.24 9.29
N ARG A 407 -7.67 19.10 10.48
CA ARG A 407 -7.84 20.08 11.57
C ARG A 407 -6.98 21.34 11.43
N ARG A 408 -5.92 21.32 10.60
CA ARG A 408 -5.04 22.48 10.36
C ARG A 408 -5.61 23.46 9.33
N LEU A 409 -6.50 23.01 8.45
CA LEU A 409 -7.19 23.86 7.46
C LEU A 409 -7.93 25.01 8.15
N ASN A 410 -7.60 26.25 7.79
CA ASN A 410 -8.22 27.44 8.36
C ASN A 410 -9.71 27.53 7.93
N ARG A 411 -10.61 27.56 8.92
CA ARG A 411 -12.06 27.52 8.70
C ARG A 411 -12.66 28.76 8.04
N ASP A 412 -11.99 29.91 8.11
CA ASP A 412 -12.37 31.12 7.36
C ASP A 412 -12.10 30.97 5.86
N LYS A 413 -11.32 29.95 5.45
CA LYS A 413 -10.97 29.65 4.05
C LYS A 413 -11.56 28.34 3.53
N VAL A 414 -11.59 27.30 4.37
CA VAL A 414 -11.95 25.91 4.01
C VAL A 414 -12.74 25.25 5.14
N VAL A 415 -13.93 24.72 4.82
CA VAL A 415 -14.73 23.81 5.64
C VAL A 415 -14.49 22.39 5.11
N PRO A 416 -13.70 21.54 5.79
CA PRO A 416 -13.43 20.18 5.36
C PRO A 416 -14.58 19.24 5.71
N ILE A 417 -14.93 18.39 4.73
CA ILE A 417 -16.01 17.39 4.82
C ILE A 417 -15.41 16.01 4.53
N GLY A 418 -15.49 15.09 5.49
CA GLY A 418 -15.02 13.72 5.30
C GLY A 418 -16.07 12.82 4.62
N PHE A 419 -15.67 12.10 3.58
CA PHE A 419 -16.49 11.13 2.87
C PHE A 419 -15.78 9.77 2.86
N SER A 420 -16.16 8.90 3.80
CA SER A 420 -15.47 7.64 4.07
C SER A 420 -16.22 6.42 3.55
N PHE A 421 -15.55 5.59 2.76
CA PHE A 421 -15.99 4.21 2.48
C PHE A 421 -15.08 3.17 3.16
N THR A 422 -14.42 3.55 4.26
CA THR A 422 -13.57 2.67 5.07
C THR A 422 -14.42 1.63 5.84
N PRO A 423 -14.17 0.31 5.68
CA PRO A 423 -14.91 -0.72 6.42
C PRO A 423 -14.65 -0.68 7.93
N ASP A 424 -15.68 -0.96 8.72
CA ASP A 424 -15.72 -0.87 10.18
C ASP A 424 -14.61 -1.69 10.85
N VAL A 425 -14.41 -2.93 10.38
CA VAL A 425 -13.37 -3.87 10.83
C VAL A 425 -11.93 -3.40 10.62
N VAL A 426 -11.70 -2.33 9.83
CA VAL A 426 -10.36 -1.75 9.63
C VAL A 426 -10.24 -0.31 10.10
N ARG A 427 -11.30 0.30 10.66
CA ARG A 427 -11.20 1.64 11.29
C ARG A 427 -10.19 1.61 12.43
N SER A 428 -9.48 2.71 12.63
CA SER A 428 -8.42 2.84 13.64
C SER A 428 -8.43 4.25 14.26
N SER A 429 -7.49 4.55 15.17
CA SER A 429 -7.35 5.91 15.73
C SER A 429 -7.16 7.01 14.68
N PHE A 430 -6.70 6.67 13.46
CA PHE A 430 -6.64 7.59 12.32
C PHE A 430 -8.04 7.93 11.77
N TYR A 431 -8.99 6.97 11.78
CA TYR A 431 -10.39 7.24 11.44
C TYR A 431 -10.96 8.31 12.39
N ASP A 432 -10.81 8.11 13.69
CA ASP A 432 -11.34 9.02 14.72
C ASP A 432 -10.66 10.40 14.67
N ALA A 433 -9.34 10.43 14.47
CA ALA A 433 -8.57 11.67 14.35
C ALA A 433 -9.02 12.49 13.13
N ILE A 434 -9.08 11.89 11.94
CA ILE A 434 -9.55 12.54 10.70
C ILE A 434 -11.01 12.98 10.86
N ARG A 435 -11.87 12.13 11.43
CA ARG A 435 -13.28 12.46 11.73
C ARG A 435 -13.41 13.66 12.65
N SER A 436 -12.59 13.75 13.70
CA SER A 436 -12.55 14.92 14.60
C SER A 436 -11.94 16.17 13.97
N GLY A 437 -11.21 16.01 12.86
CA GLY A 437 -10.61 17.09 12.08
C GLY A 437 -11.50 17.64 10.96
N CYS A 438 -12.68 17.06 10.73
CA CYS A 438 -13.66 17.54 9.74
C CYS A 438 -14.88 18.18 10.42
N ASP A 439 -15.53 19.12 9.74
CA ASP A 439 -16.71 19.85 10.27
C ASP A 439 -17.99 19.04 10.02
N GLU A 440 -18.01 18.29 8.92
CA GLU A 440 -18.99 17.26 8.59
C GLU A 440 -18.24 15.97 8.23
N PHE A 441 -18.76 14.80 8.61
CA PHE A 441 -18.15 13.52 8.26
C PHE A 441 -19.23 12.46 8.03
N PHE A 442 -19.16 11.76 6.89
CA PHE A 442 -20.15 10.79 6.45
C PHE A 442 -19.52 9.44 6.12
N ASP A 443 -20.04 8.38 6.74
CA ASP A 443 -19.77 6.99 6.35
C ASP A 443 -20.72 6.61 5.21
N ILE A 444 -20.16 6.36 4.03
CA ILE A 444 -20.87 6.19 2.76
C ILE A 444 -20.55 4.86 2.06
N GLY A 445 -19.77 3.98 2.70
CA GLY A 445 -19.42 2.66 2.16
C GLY A 445 -20.61 1.72 1.92
N HIS A 446 -21.76 2.01 2.55
CA HIS A 446 -23.03 1.30 2.38
C HIS A 446 -23.83 1.73 1.13
N LEU A 447 -23.46 2.85 0.49
CA LEU A 447 -24.10 3.34 -0.74
C LEU A 447 -23.47 2.67 -1.98
N ASP A 448 -24.24 2.57 -3.06
CA ASP A 448 -23.72 2.20 -4.38
C ASP A 448 -22.96 3.36 -5.04
N ASN A 449 -22.61 3.30 -6.33
CA ASN A 449 -21.87 4.38 -6.98
C ASN A 449 -22.75 5.56 -7.48
N ALA A 450 -24.06 5.36 -7.67
CA ALA A 450 -25.00 6.40 -8.07
C ALA A 450 -25.50 7.16 -6.84
N ASP A 451 -26.00 6.45 -5.82
CA ASP A 451 -26.46 7.03 -4.56
C ASP A 451 -25.36 7.84 -3.86
N LEU A 452 -24.11 7.36 -3.92
CA LEU A 452 -22.95 8.04 -3.37
C LEU A 452 -22.65 9.36 -4.12
N ALA A 453 -22.85 9.41 -5.44
CA ALA A 453 -22.70 10.63 -6.21
C ALA A 453 -23.84 11.63 -5.91
N GLU A 454 -25.09 11.16 -5.89
CA GLU A 454 -26.26 11.98 -5.50
C GLU A 454 -26.08 12.54 -4.08
N PHE A 455 -25.60 11.73 -3.13
CA PHE A 455 -25.34 12.12 -1.74
C PHE A 455 -24.24 13.16 -1.60
N ILE A 456 -23.08 13.00 -2.27
CA ILE A 456 -22.00 14.00 -2.24
C ILE A 456 -22.48 15.33 -2.84
N ASN A 457 -23.24 15.27 -3.94
CA ASN A 457 -23.81 16.47 -4.57
C ASN A 457 -24.75 17.23 -3.62
N ALA A 458 -25.62 16.50 -2.90
CA ALA A 458 -26.52 17.03 -1.87
C ALA A 458 -25.80 17.64 -0.64
N LYS A 459 -24.49 17.48 -0.49
CA LYS A 459 -23.69 18.22 0.52
C LYS A 459 -23.17 19.57 0.04
N HIS A 460 -23.46 19.99 -1.19
CA HIS A 460 -23.00 21.25 -1.76
C HIS A 460 -21.47 21.45 -1.61
N VAL A 461 -20.70 20.46 -2.07
CA VAL A 461 -19.24 20.50 -2.11
C VAL A 461 -18.78 21.44 -3.22
N ASP A 462 -17.85 22.37 -2.94
CA ASP A 462 -17.22 23.24 -3.93
C ASP A 462 -16.05 22.54 -4.66
N VAL A 463 -15.26 21.76 -3.90
CA VAL A 463 -14.09 21.02 -4.41
C VAL A 463 -14.06 19.62 -3.78
N LEU A 464 -14.00 18.57 -4.60
CA LEU A 464 -13.79 17.19 -4.12
C LEU A 464 -12.32 16.79 -4.32
N VAL A 465 -11.68 16.31 -3.26
CA VAL A 465 -10.34 15.73 -3.29
C VAL A 465 -10.48 14.22 -3.20
N GLU A 466 -10.11 13.55 -4.30
CA GLU A 466 -10.08 12.10 -4.46
C GLU A 466 -8.70 11.59 -3.99
N LEU A 467 -8.70 10.63 -3.04
CA LEU A 467 -7.49 10.24 -2.29
C LEU A 467 -7.04 8.78 -2.51
N GLY A 468 -7.70 8.00 -3.37
CA GLY A 468 -7.39 6.59 -3.63
C GLY A 468 -6.94 6.30 -5.06
N GLY A 469 -7.67 6.81 -6.05
CA GLY A 469 -7.41 6.60 -7.48
C GLY A 469 -7.71 5.19 -7.97
N TRP A 470 -6.99 4.70 -9.00
CA TRP A 470 -7.16 3.36 -9.56
C TRP A 470 -6.52 2.24 -8.71
N THR A 471 -6.80 2.24 -7.41
CA THR A 471 -6.39 1.22 -6.43
C THR A 471 -7.42 0.10 -6.28
N GLU A 472 -7.13 -0.89 -5.43
CA GLU A 472 -8.10 -1.93 -5.03
C GLU A 472 -9.24 -1.28 -4.20
N GLU A 473 -10.47 -1.79 -4.31
CA GLU A 473 -11.68 -1.29 -3.61
C GLU A 473 -12.08 0.18 -3.90
N ASN A 474 -11.53 0.80 -4.95
CA ASN A 474 -11.85 2.19 -5.32
C ASN A 474 -13.32 2.44 -5.70
N ARG A 475 -13.76 3.70 -5.57
CA ARG A 475 -15.11 4.18 -5.91
C ARG A 475 -15.10 5.25 -7.02
N ILE A 476 -14.13 5.17 -7.95
CA ILE A 476 -14.00 6.09 -9.09
C ILE A 476 -15.27 6.22 -9.97
N PRO A 477 -16.12 5.18 -10.17
CA PRO A 477 -17.38 5.35 -10.91
C PRO A 477 -18.34 6.40 -10.34
N ALA A 478 -18.27 6.70 -9.04
CA ALA A 478 -19.03 7.81 -8.45
C ALA A 478 -18.41 9.18 -8.78
N VAL A 479 -17.08 9.29 -8.70
CA VAL A 479 -16.33 10.51 -9.09
C VAL A 479 -16.55 10.84 -10.58
N MET A 480 -16.67 9.81 -11.42
CA MET A 480 -16.98 9.93 -12.85
C MET A 480 -18.34 10.55 -13.16
N GLN A 481 -19.29 10.54 -12.21
CA GLN A 481 -20.59 11.21 -12.36
C GLN A 481 -20.55 12.72 -12.02
N ARG A 482 -19.38 13.24 -11.64
CA ARG A 482 -19.11 14.63 -11.26
C ARG A 482 -20.00 15.20 -10.14
N PRO A 483 -20.04 14.55 -8.95
CA PRO A 483 -20.83 15.04 -7.83
C PRO A 483 -20.40 16.42 -7.29
N ALA A 484 -19.16 16.87 -7.54
CA ALA A 484 -18.69 18.23 -7.25
C ALA A 484 -18.28 18.99 -8.52
N PRO A 485 -18.37 20.33 -8.55
CA PRO A 485 -18.08 21.12 -9.76
C PRO A 485 -16.58 21.19 -10.09
N VAL A 486 -15.71 21.02 -9.08
CA VAL A 486 -14.25 20.89 -9.24
C VAL A 486 -13.78 19.63 -8.52
N GLN A 487 -12.99 18.78 -9.18
CA GLN A 487 -12.51 17.52 -8.64
C GLN A 487 -11.00 17.36 -8.83
N ILE A 488 -10.27 16.97 -7.79
CA ILE A 488 -8.81 16.93 -7.73
C ILE A 488 -8.34 15.53 -7.31
N SER A 489 -7.47 14.91 -8.10
CA SER A 489 -6.74 13.69 -7.73
C SER A 489 -5.56 14.02 -6.82
N TYR A 490 -5.37 13.28 -5.73
CA TYR A 490 -4.19 13.45 -4.86
C TYR A 490 -3.77 12.16 -4.13
N LEU A 491 -2.44 11.98 -3.98
CA LEU A 491 -1.72 11.01 -3.16
C LEU A 491 -1.93 9.50 -3.40
N GLY A 492 -3.16 8.97 -3.47
CA GLY A 492 -3.43 7.52 -3.47
C GLY A 492 -2.88 6.77 -4.69
N PHE A 493 -3.06 7.35 -5.88
CA PHE A 493 -2.58 6.81 -7.15
C PHE A 493 -1.51 7.72 -7.77
N LEU A 494 -0.38 7.14 -8.16
CA LEU A 494 0.86 7.86 -8.45
C LEU A 494 1.22 7.87 -9.95
N GLY A 495 0.28 8.40 -10.74
CA GLY A 495 0.40 8.58 -12.18
C GLY A 495 -0.85 9.22 -12.79
N PRO A 496 -0.92 9.34 -14.13
CA PRO A 496 -2.08 9.91 -14.82
C PRO A 496 -3.32 9.03 -14.66
N MET A 497 -4.46 9.66 -14.39
CA MET A 497 -5.72 8.95 -14.09
C MET A 497 -6.54 8.64 -15.36
N GLY A 498 -6.27 9.32 -16.48
CA GLY A 498 -6.97 9.08 -17.75
C GLY A 498 -8.42 9.61 -17.74
N LEU A 499 -8.69 10.61 -16.90
CA LEU A 499 -10.02 11.00 -16.44
C LEU A 499 -10.28 12.51 -16.55
N GLY A 500 -9.62 13.23 -17.46
CA GLY A 500 -9.73 14.70 -17.60
C GLY A 500 -11.10 15.27 -17.97
N ASP A 501 -12.12 14.43 -18.17
CA ASP A 501 -13.54 14.79 -18.27
C ASP A 501 -14.29 14.73 -16.92
N ALA A 502 -13.73 14.07 -15.91
CA ALA A 502 -14.29 13.90 -14.56
C ALA A 502 -13.38 14.43 -13.45
N LEU A 503 -12.07 14.19 -13.52
CA LEU A 503 -11.04 14.72 -12.62
C LEU A 503 -10.33 15.88 -13.32
N ASP A 504 -10.42 17.07 -12.75
CA ASP A 504 -10.01 18.30 -13.44
C ASP A 504 -8.54 18.65 -13.17
N ASN A 505 -8.06 18.29 -11.98
CA ASN A 505 -6.73 18.62 -11.49
C ASN A 505 -6.02 17.41 -10.86
N THR A 506 -4.70 17.47 -10.82
CA THR A 506 -3.87 16.58 -9.99
C THR A 506 -2.88 17.41 -9.17
N LEU A 507 -2.73 17.12 -7.87
CA LEU A 507 -1.85 17.86 -6.95
C LEU A 507 -0.52 17.12 -6.77
N VAL A 508 0.58 17.78 -7.12
CA VAL A 508 1.93 17.18 -7.16
C VAL A 508 3.03 18.25 -7.04
N ASP A 509 4.31 17.87 -7.04
CA ASP A 509 5.44 18.79 -7.16
C ASP A 509 6.26 18.52 -8.45
N ARG A 510 7.20 19.43 -8.76
CA ARG A 510 7.98 19.41 -10.01
C ARG A 510 9.12 18.36 -10.03
N VAL A 511 9.46 17.76 -8.90
CA VAL A 511 10.43 16.65 -8.83
C VAL A 511 9.72 15.34 -9.09
N ALA A 512 8.55 15.13 -8.47
CA ALA A 512 7.69 13.97 -8.66
C ALA A 512 7.06 13.92 -10.06
N LEU A 513 6.58 15.06 -10.58
CA LEU A 513 6.11 15.20 -11.96
C LEU A 513 6.85 16.34 -12.70
N PRO A 514 7.93 16.03 -13.43
CA PRO A 514 8.60 16.98 -14.31
C PRO A 514 7.64 17.58 -15.35
N PRO A 515 7.69 18.89 -15.64
CA PRO A 515 6.77 19.56 -16.58
C PRO A 515 6.73 18.94 -17.99
N GLU A 516 7.86 18.39 -18.46
CA GLU A 516 7.98 17.68 -19.73
C GLU A 516 7.11 16.39 -19.82
N TYR A 517 6.65 15.85 -18.69
CA TYR A 517 5.75 14.70 -18.62
C TYR A 517 4.29 15.09 -18.34
N ALA A 518 3.99 16.36 -18.04
CA ALA A 518 2.63 16.83 -17.79
C ALA A 518 1.70 16.70 -19.02
N GLN A 519 2.27 16.63 -20.23
CA GLN A 519 1.57 16.31 -21.48
C GLN A 519 0.94 14.89 -21.52
N TYR A 520 1.18 14.05 -20.51
CA TYR A 520 0.64 12.69 -20.40
C TYR A 520 -0.40 12.53 -19.29
N TYR A 521 -0.89 13.66 -18.77
CA TYR A 521 -2.00 13.76 -17.82
C TYR A 521 -3.12 14.54 -18.52
N ASP A 522 -4.34 14.03 -18.47
CA ASP A 522 -5.49 14.80 -18.96
C ASP A 522 -5.84 15.89 -17.92
N GLU A 523 -5.62 15.54 -16.64
CA GLU A 523 -5.83 16.32 -15.43
C GLU A 523 -4.83 17.50 -15.34
N LYS A 524 -5.30 18.71 -15.00
CA LYS A 524 -4.44 19.91 -14.96
C LYS A 524 -3.55 19.94 -13.71
N VAL A 525 -2.25 19.99 -13.93
CA VAL A 525 -1.25 19.85 -12.86
C VAL A 525 -1.18 21.08 -11.96
N LEU A 526 -1.59 20.91 -10.69
CA LEU A 526 -1.37 21.86 -9.61
C LEU A 526 -0.03 21.55 -8.97
N TYR A 527 0.97 22.40 -9.26
CA TYR A 527 2.29 22.30 -8.66
C TYR A 527 2.35 22.97 -7.28
N LEU A 528 2.71 22.21 -6.26
CA LEU A 528 3.20 22.76 -5.00
C LEU A 528 4.56 23.47 -5.22
N PRO A 529 4.82 24.59 -4.52
CA PRO A 529 6.07 25.32 -4.68
C PRO A 529 7.24 24.63 -3.96
N PRO A 530 8.47 24.69 -4.51
CA PRO A 530 9.65 24.27 -3.78
C PRO A 530 9.85 25.16 -2.53
N PRO A 531 10.39 24.63 -1.42
CA PRO A 531 11.02 23.31 -1.28
C PRO A 531 10.06 22.15 -0.92
N LEU A 532 8.74 22.36 -0.89
CA LEU A 532 7.79 21.33 -0.45
C LEU A 532 7.74 20.11 -1.38
N SER A 533 7.52 18.94 -0.78
CA SER A 533 7.13 17.71 -1.49
C SER A 533 5.62 17.64 -1.66
N TYR A 534 5.14 16.88 -2.64
CA TYR A 534 3.74 16.45 -2.69
C TYR A 534 3.37 15.45 -1.59
N PHE A 535 4.33 14.79 -0.95
CA PHE A 535 4.12 14.18 0.35
C PHE A 535 4.10 15.26 1.43
N VAL A 536 2.97 15.40 2.12
CA VAL A 536 2.94 15.92 3.49
C VAL A 536 3.43 14.81 4.43
N ASN A 537 4.13 15.17 5.50
CA ASN A 537 4.48 14.26 6.60
C ASN A 537 3.68 14.67 7.85
N ASP A 538 2.98 13.70 8.44
CA ASP A 538 2.06 13.93 9.56
C ASP A 538 1.99 12.74 10.54
N LEU A 539 3.12 12.01 10.65
CA LEU A 539 3.31 10.82 11.51
C LEU A 539 2.98 11.05 13.01
N HIS A 540 2.79 12.29 13.46
CA HIS A 540 2.76 12.67 14.87
C HIS A 540 1.44 12.45 15.63
N PHE A 541 0.34 12.08 14.97
CA PHE A 541 -0.98 12.05 15.61
C PHE A 541 -1.61 10.67 15.84
N ALA A 542 -0.81 9.60 15.68
CA ALA A 542 -1.10 8.32 16.30
C ALA A 542 -0.85 8.38 17.83
N GLY A 543 -1.69 9.11 18.58
CA GLY A 543 -1.72 9.01 20.05
C GLY A 543 -2.05 10.29 20.84
N VAL A 544 -1.85 11.49 20.29
CA VAL A 544 -2.10 12.74 21.04
C VAL A 544 -3.56 13.17 20.92
N GLN A 545 -4.36 12.83 21.93
CA GLN A 545 -5.73 13.31 22.12
C GLN A 545 -5.74 14.81 22.52
N PRO A 546 -6.34 15.72 21.72
CA PRO A 546 -6.41 17.13 22.07
C PRO A 546 -7.53 17.40 23.10
N GLY A 547 -7.23 18.20 24.12
CA GLY A 547 -8.24 18.75 25.03
C GLY A 547 -8.49 17.97 26.34
N GLY A 548 -7.49 17.91 27.24
CA GLY A 548 -7.59 17.21 28.52
C GLY A 548 -6.89 17.88 29.70
N LYS A 549 -7.31 19.10 30.11
CA LYS A 549 -6.81 19.73 31.35
C LYS A 549 -7.26 18.93 32.59
N GLY A 550 -6.45 17.96 33.02
CA GLY A 550 -6.66 17.26 34.31
C GLY A 550 -6.84 15.75 34.25
N ARG A 551 -6.15 15.02 33.37
CA ARG A 551 -5.89 13.57 33.58
C ARG A 551 -4.53 13.19 32.98
N LYS A 552 -3.81 12.24 33.62
CA LYS A 552 -2.44 11.85 33.23
C LYS A 552 -2.37 11.44 31.76
N ASN A 553 -1.32 11.88 31.07
CA ASN A 553 -1.08 11.63 29.65
C ASN A 553 -1.38 10.19 29.24
N ARG A 554 -2.31 10.01 28.31
CA ARG A 554 -2.42 8.85 27.43
C ARG A 554 -2.08 9.23 25.99
N GLY A 555 -0.97 9.95 25.84
CA GLY A 555 -0.21 9.88 24.59
C GLY A 555 0.33 8.46 24.39
N PHE A 556 0.88 8.16 23.22
CA PHE A 556 1.58 6.89 23.00
C PHE A 556 2.76 6.81 23.97
N SER A 557 2.65 5.96 25.00
CA SER A 557 3.81 5.59 25.82
C SER A 557 4.74 4.75 24.95
N PRO A 558 6.07 4.83 25.12
CA PRO A 558 6.93 3.71 24.77
C PRO A 558 6.50 2.53 25.65
N SER A 559 5.62 1.68 25.10
CA SER A 559 4.97 0.56 25.79
C SER A 559 5.56 -0.78 25.38
N SER A 560 6.26 -0.81 24.24
CA SER A 560 7.29 -1.79 23.95
C SER A 560 8.37 -1.73 25.03
N SER A 561 8.55 -2.82 25.78
CA SER A 561 9.75 -2.99 26.61
C SER A 561 10.99 -3.06 25.71
N PRO A 562 12.19 -2.67 26.19
CA PRO A 562 13.43 -2.85 25.41
C PRO A 562 13.62 -4.28 24.90
N ALA A 563 13.23 -5.28 25.70
CA ALA A 563 13.21 -6.68 25.30
C ALA A 563 12.31 -6.98 24.08
N SER A 564 11.11 -6.36 23.99
CA SER A 564 10.23 -6.53 22.83
C SER A 564 10.81 -5.90 21.55
N LEU A 565 11.38 -4.69 21.65
CA LEU A 565 12.07 -4.05 20.54
C LEU A 565 13.24 -4.92 20.06
N LEU A 566 14.12 -5.34 20.97
CA LEU A 566 15.27 -6.21 20.69
C LEU A 566 14.84 -7.56 20.09
N SER A 567 13.68 -8.11 20.46
CA SER A 567 13.17 -9.36 19.86
C SER A 567 12.70 -9.22 18.40
N SER A 568 12.41 -8.01 17.92
CA SER A 568 11.99 -7.73 16.52
C SER A 568 13.17 -7.50 15.55
N ILE A 569 14.38 -7.36 16.09
CA ILE A 569 15.59 -6.99 15.36
C ILE A 569 16.45 -8.25 15.16
N PRO A 570 16.91 -8.58 13.94
CA PRO A 570 17.67 -9.79 13.70
C PRO A 570 19.03 -9.78 14.42
N ASP A 571 19.48 -10.91 14.96
CA ASP A 571 20.74 -11.06 15.72
C ASP A 571 21.95 -10.47 14.97
N ILE A 572 22.00 -10.58 13.64
CA ILE A 572 23.04 -9.95 12.79
C ILE A 572 23.06 -8.42 12.85
N VAL A 573 21.90 -7.76 12.95
CA VAL A 573 21.77 -6.30 13.08
C VAL A 573 22.11 -5.87 14.51
N LEU A 574 21.73 -6.66 15.52
CA LEU A 574 22.12 -6.43 16.90
C LEU A 574 23.65 -6.56 17.09
N HIS A 575 24.27 -7.59 16.51
CA HIS A 575 25.73 -7.72 16.47
C HIS A 575 26.43 -6.62 15.65
N ALA A 576 25.78 -6.09 14.60
CA ALA A 576 26.28 -4.93 13.85
C ALA A 576 26.34 -3.64 14.70
N ARG A 577 25.59 -3.59 15.81
CA ARG A 577 25.50 -2.48 16.77
C ARG A 577 26.06 -2.81 18.16
N GLY A 578 26.99 -3.76 18.24
CA GLY A 578 27.71 -4.06 19.48
C GLY A 578 26.91 -4.80 20.57
N TRP A 579 25.73 -5.35 20.25
CA TRP A 579 24.99 -6.22 21.17
C TRP A 579 25.50 -7.67 21.09
N VAL A 580 25.54 -8.33 22.24
CA VAL A 580 25.94 -9.74 22.41
C VAL A 580 24.97 -10.45 23.34
N ARG A 581 24.89 -11.79 23.25
CA ARG A 581 24.14 -12.59 24.22
C ARG A 581 24.97 -12.77 25.49
N SER A 582 24.36 -12.61 26.66
CA SER A 582 24.93 -13.01 27.95
C SER A 582 24.90 -14.53 28.11
N GLU A 583 25.57 -15.07 29.14
CA GLU A 583 25.49 -16.50 29.47
C GLU A 583 24.06 -16.96 29.80
N GLY A 584 23.20 -16.03 30.25
CA GLY A 584 21.75 -16.26 30.45
C GLY A 584 20.90 -16.15 29.18
N GLY A 585 21.49 -15.84 28.02
CA GLY A 585 20.80 -15.68 26.75
C GLY A 585 20.13 -14.32 26.50
N GLU A 586 20.29 -13.37 27.42
CA GLU A 586 19.76 -12.00 27.30
C GLU A 586 20.66 -11.12 26.42
N TRP A 587 20.09 -10.09 25.80
CA TRP A 587 20.85 -9.12 25.01
C TRP A 587 21.51 -8.06 25.90
N VAL A 588 22.83 -7.98 25.87
CA VAL A 588 23.64 -7.00 26.60
C VAL A 588 24.63 -6.31 25.67
N ARG A 589 25.07 -5.08 26.00
CA ARG A 589 26.01 -4.34 25.16
C ARG A 589 27.46 -4.69 25.51
N ARG A 590 28.28 -4.92 24.48
CA ARG A 590 29.74 -5.10 24.61
C ARG A 590 30.33 -3.85 25.29
N GLY A 591 31.12 -4.04 26.35
CA GLY A 591 31.64 -2.93 27.18
C GLY A 591 30.89 -2.68 28.49
N GLY A 592 29.85 -3.45 28.83
CA GLY A 592 29.39 -3.60 30.22
C GLY A 592 28.62 -2.43 30.84
N ARG A 593 27.98 -1.57 30.03
CA ARG A 593 26.88 -0.73 30.51
C ARG A 593 25.58 -1.52 30.54
N ASP A 594 24.74 -1.23 31.53
CA ASP A 594 23.60 -2.07 31.89
C ASP A 594 22.45 -1.97 30.85
N SER A 595 21.73 -3.07 30.66
CA SER A 595 20.62 -3.16 29.71
C SER A 595 19.43 -2.27 30.11
N SER A 596 19.37 -1.82 31.37
CA SER A 596 18.36 -0.91 31.89
C SER A 596 18.50 0.55 31.44
N GLU A 597 19.65 0.95 30.88
CA GLU A 597 19.90 2.34 30.47
C GLU A 597 19.31 2.70 29.09
N VAL A 598 19.23 1.74 28.15
CA VAL A 598 18.75 1.99 26.78
C VAL A 598 17.23 1.76 26.71
N LYS A 599 16.46 2.83 26.52
CA LYS A 599 14.98 2.79 26.59
C LYS A 599 14.32 2.96 25.23
N THR A 600 15.04 3.51 24.26
CA THR A 600 14.58 3.80 22.89
C THR A 600 15.68 3.50 21.86
N GLY A 601 15.31 3.41 20.58
CA GLY A 601 16.27 3.45 19.48
C GLY A 601 16.93 4.84 19.32
N GLU A 602 16.37 5.86 19.97
CA GLU A 602 16.89 7.22 19.98
C GLU A 602 18.09 7.37 20.93
N ASP A 603 18.03 6.79 22.13
CA ASP A 603 19.17 6.64 23.04
C ASP A 603 20.32 5.91 22.35
N HIS A 604 19.98 4.84 21.61
CA HIS A 604 20.93 4.06 20.82
C HIS A 604 21.59 4.91 19.73
N ALA A 605 20.79 5.60 18.90
CA ALA A 605 21.31 6.44 17.82
C ALA A 605 22.19 7.58 18.35
N GLN A 606 21.79 8.27 19.42
CA GLN A 606 22.60 9.33 20.02
C GLN A 606 23.93 8.81 20.58
N GLN A 607 23.92 7.64 21.24
CA GLN A 607 25.16 7.05 21.75
C GLN A 607 26.09 6.56 20.63
N TYR A 608 25.56 5.95 19.56
CA TYR A 608 26.32 5.50 18.38
C TYR A 608 27.05 6.68 17.71
N HIS A 609 26.35 7.77 17.44
CA HIS A 609 26.95 8.96 16.81
C HIS A 609 27.92 9.72 17.73
N GLN A 610 27.84 9.52 19.06
CA GLN A 610 28.80 10.08 20.04
C GLN A 610 30.04 9.19 20.27
N SER A 611 29.98 7.88 20.00
CA SER A 611 31.07 6.94 20.28
C SER A 611 32.16 6.86 19.20
N GLY A 612 32.16 7.75 18.21
CA GLY A 612 33.13 7.80 17.10
C GLY A 612 34.57 8.20 17.48
N LYS A 613 35.16 7.54 18.48
CA LYS A 613 36.58 7.66 18.85
C LYS A 613 37.42 6.66 18.05
N GLU A 614 38.63 7.07 17.69
CA GLU A 614 39.58 6.23 16.97
C GLU A 614 40.10 5.11 17.89
N GLY A 615 39.83 3.84 17.56
CA GLY A 615 40.44 2.68 18.23
C GLY A 615 39.57 1.42 18.35
N GLU A 616 38.24 1.52 18.29
CA GLU A 616 37.34 0.35 18.42
C GLU A 616 37.17 -0.42 17.10
N GLU A 617 36.71 -1.69 17.16
CA GLU A 617 36.39 -2.47 15.96
C GLU A 617 35.35 -1.72 15.12
N ARG A 618 35.66 -1.43 13.85
CA ARG A 618 34.78 -0.65 12.95
C ARG A 618 33.40 -1.31 12.84
N GLU A 619 32.40 -0.70 13.48
CA GLU A 619 31.02 -1.19 13.46
C GLU A 619 30.47 -1.29 12.03
N LYS A 620 29.55 -2.24 11.83
CA LYS A 620 29.08 -2.61 10.49
C LYS A 620 28.05 -1.60 10.00
N VAL A 621 28.22 -1.11 8.78
CA VAL A 621 27.24 -0.24 8.11
C VAL A 621 25.96 -1.05 7.82
N VAL A 622 24.82 -0.61 8.32
CA VAL A 622 23.52 -1.26 8.07
C VAL A 622 22.76 -0.50 7.00
N PHE A 623 22.74 -1.04 5.79
CA PHE A 623 21.84 -0.61 4.72
C PHE A 623 20.43 -1.15 5.00
N VAL A 624 19.37 -0.35 4.79
CA VAL A 624 17.98 -0.77 5.03
C VAL A 624 17.08 -0.52 3.82
N SER A 625 16.14 -1.43 3.55
CA SER A 625 15.02 -1.18 2.65
C SER A 625 13.78 -1.98 3.08
N PHE A 626 12.85 -1.34 3.79
CA PHE A 626 11.58 -1.95 4.22
C PHE A 626 10.47 -1.88 3.16
N ASN A 627 10.85 -1.79 1.87
CA ASN A 627 9.90 -1.85 0.75
C ASN A 627 9.31 -3.27 0.58
N ARG A 628 8.10 -3.34 -0.01
CA ARG A 628 7.44 -4.61 -0.36
C ARG A 628 8.20 -5.34 -1.48
N PRO A 629 8.08 -6.68 -1.62
CA PRO A 629 8.71 -7.43 -2.71
C PRO A 629 8.24 -6.97 -4.08
N ASP A 630 6.97 -6.52 -4.17
CA ASP A 630 6.39 -5.93 -5.37
C ASP A 630 7.05 -4.62 -5.84
N LYS A 631 7.98 -4.04 -5.07
CA LYS A 631 8.85 -2.92 -5.53
C LYS A 631 10.26 -3.33 -5.96
N LEU A 632 10.71 -4.53 -5.58
CA LEU A 632 12.06 -5.00 -5.89
C LEU A 632 12.14 -5.42 -7.36
N THR A 633 13.35 -5.34 -7.93
CA THR A 633 13.71 -5.83 -9.27
C THR A 633 15.03 -6.59 -9.19
N ARG A 634 15.32 -7.49 -10.12
CA ARG A 634 16.64 -8.13 -10.19
C ARG A 634 17.76 -7.10 -10.37
N THR A 635 17.50 -6.04 -11.14
CA THR A 635 18.44 -4.92 -11.37
C THR A 635 18.82 -4.20 -10.08
N ILE A 636 17.85 -3.79 -9.25
CA ILE A 636 18.18 -3.10 -7.99
C ILE A 636 18.87 -4.05 -7.00
N LEU A 637 18.54 -5.34 -7.01
CA LEU A 637 19.26 -6.35 -6.22
C LEU A 637 20.72 -6.53 -6.68
N SER A 638 21.02 -6.53 -7.98
CA SER A 638 22.42 -6.51 -8.47
C SER A 638 23.18 -5.24 -8.05
N THR A 639 22.55 -4.07 -8.13
CA THR A 639 23.12 -2.81 -7.66
C THR A 639 23.42 -2.84 -6.15
N TRP A 640 22.52 -3.43 -5.35
CA TRP A 640 22.76 -3.63 -3.92
C TRP A 640 23.86 -4.68 -3.64
N ALA A 641 23.96 -5.73 -4.46
CA ALA A 641 25.07 -6.68 -4.36
C ALA A 641 26.43 -5.99 -4.62
N ASN A 642 26.53 -5.14 -5.65
CA ASN A 642 27.74 -4.36 -5.93
C ASN A 642 28.13 -3.46 -4.73
N ILE A 643 27.16 -2.78 -4.10
CA ILE A 643 27.39 -2.01 -2.87
C ILE A 643 27.90 -2.91 -1.73
N LEU A 644 27.29 -4.07 -1.50
CA LEU A 644 27.67 -5.00 -0.43
C LEU A 644 29.04 -5.66 -0.64
N HIS A 645 29.50 -5.79 -1.89
CA HIS A 645 30.87 -6.18 -2.25
C HIS A 645 31.86 -5.04 -1.99
N ARG A 646 31.52 -3.81 -2.40
CA ARG A 646 32.33 -2.59 -2.18
C ARG A 646 32.44 -2.19 -0.70
N VAL A 647 31.45 -2.56 0.13
CA VAL A 647 31.45 -2.36 1.58
C VAL A 647 31.37 -3.73 2.30
N PRO A 648 32.48 -4.50 2.37
CA PRO A 648 32.45 -5.91 2.77
C PRO A 648 32.05 -6.19 4.23
N THR A 649 32.05 -5.17 5.10
CA THR A 649 31.59 -5.28 6.50
C THR A 649 30.09 -5.03 6.69
N SER A 650 29.39 -4.49 5.68
CA SER A 650 28.00 -4.03 5.81
C SER A 650 26.95 -5.14 5.90
N VAL A 651 25.72 -4.79 6.28
CA VAL A 651 24.54 -5.68 6.28
C VAL A 651 23.41 -5.03 5.49
N LEU A 652 22.65 -5.80 4.71
CA LEU A 652 21.39 -5.35 4.09
C LEU A 652 20.20 -5.87 4.91
N TRP A 653 19.38 -4.97 5.43
CA TRP A 653 18.21 -5.28 6.24
C TRP A 653 16.90 -4.96 5.53
N LEU A 654 16.04 -5.96 5.39
CA LEU A 654 14.82 -5.92 4.60
C LEU A 654 13.59 -6.27 5.45
N ALA A 655 12.41 -5.89 4.98
CA ALA A 655 11.14 -6.33 5.55
C ALA A 655 10.74 -7.70 4.97
N GLY A 656 10.29 -8.62 5.82
CA GLY A 656 9.91 -9.98 5.43
C GLY A 656 8.41 -10.12 5.16
N TYR A 657 8.06 -10.50 3.94
CA TYR A 657 6.68 -10.64 3.46
C TYR A 657 6.37 -12.11 3.08
N GLY A 658 6.50 -13.01 4.05
CA GLY A 658 6.41 -14.47 3.83
C GLY A 658 7.76 -15.13 3.53
N ASN A 659 7.76 -16.45 3.38
CA ASN A 659 8.99 -17.23 3.20
C ASN A 659 9.43 -17.30 1.73
N GLU A 660 8.48 -17.22 0.81
CA GLU A 660 8.64 -17.34 -0.63
C GLU A 660 9.42 -16.13 -1.17
N SER A 661 9.02 -14.91 -0.76
CA SER A 661 9.72 -13.69 -1.15
C SER A 661 11.10 -13.58 -0.49
N ARG A 662 11.25 -14.01 0.77
CA ARG A 662 12.54 -14.10 1.47
C ARG A 662 13.51 -15.02 0.72
N ARG A 663 13.05 -16.22 0.34
CA ARG A 663 13.82 -17.18 -0.47
C ARG A 663 14.21 -16.57 -1.82
N ALA A 664 13.27 -15.97 -2.55
CA ALA A 664 13.55 -15.34 -3.84
C ALA A 664 14.60 -14.22 -3.77
N ILE A 665 14.58 -13.40 -2.72
CA ILE A 665 15.58 -12.36 -2.50
C ILE A 665 16.95 -12.97 -2.17
N VAL A 666 17.00 -13.98 -1.27
CA VAL A 666 18.26 -14.64 -0.88
C VAL A 666 18.89 -15.38 -2.07
N ASP A 667 18.11 -16.12 -2.85
CA ASP A 667 18.60 -16.89 -3.98
C ASP A 667 19.13 -15.97 -5.10
N VAL A 668 18.44 -14.86 -5.39
CA VAL A 668 18.89 -13.87 -6.38
C VAL A 668 20.13 -13.11 -5.90
N MET A 669 20.18 -12.67 -4.65
CA MET A 669 21.39 -12.05 -4.07
C MET A 669 22.57 -13.03 -4.00
N GLY A 670 22.31 -14.31 -3.73
CA GLY A 670 23.27 -15.40 -3.80
C GLY A 670 23.81 -15.62 -5.21
N SER A 671 22.98 -15.47 -6.25
CA SER A 671 23.43 -15.50 -7.66
C SER A 671 24.40 -14.36 -8.01
N PHE A 672 24.41 -13.27 -7.23
CA PHE A 672 25.39 -12.19 -7.30
C PHE A 672 26.54 -12.32 -6.29
N GLY A 673 26.70 -13.49 -5.66
CA GLY A 673 27.80 -13.79 -4.73
C GLY A 673 27.62 -13.26 -3.31
N ILE A 674 26.44 -12.74 -2.95
CA ILE A 674 26.16 -12.25 -1.59
C ILE A 674 25.73 -13.42 -0.69
N ARG A 675 26.50 -13.64 0.38
CA ARG A 675 26.21 -14.67 1.39
C ARG A 675 24.93 -14.32 2.16
N HIS A 676 24.17 -15.34 2.57
CA HIS A 676 22.95 -15.16 3.36
C HIS A 676 23.21 -14.44 4.71
N ASP A 677 24.38 -14.62 5.32
CA ASP A 677 24.82 -13.92 6.54
C ASP A 677 25.29 -12.47 6.31
N ARG A 678 24.92 -11.87 5.17
CA ARG A 678 24.95 -10.43 4.89
C ARG A 678 23.54 -9.83 4.74
N ILE A 679 22.49 -10.65 4.78
CA ILE A 679 21.09 -10.28 4.50
C ILE A 679 20.23 -10.58 5.74
N ALA A 680 19.53 -9.56 6.24
CA ALA A 680 18.69 -9.65 7.43
C ALA A 680 17.22 -9.40 7.07
N PHE A 681 16.28 -10.11 7.71
CA PHE A 681 14.85 -9.88 7.55
C PHE A 681 14.15 -9.74 8.90
N SER A 682 13.41 -8.65 9.11
CA SER A 682 12.44 -8.56 10.23
C SER A 682 11.05 -9.01 9.79
N SER A 683 10.16 -9.17 10.77
CA SER A 683 8.70 -9.17 10.60
C SER A 683 8.16 -7.80 10.20
N LEU A 684 6.88 -7.75 9.82
CA LEU A 684 6.08 -6.53 9.91
C LEU A 684 5.67 -6.35 11.37
N GLU A 685 5.81 -5.14 11.89
CA GLU A 685 5.69 -4.82 13.32
C GLU A 685 4.71 -3.66 13.54
N ASP A 686 4.32 -3.43 14.79
CA ASP A 686 3.61 -2.23 15.20
C ASP A 686 4.39 -0.95 14.82
N PRO A 687 3.72 0.17 14.44
CA PRO A 687 4.40 1.40 14.03
C PRO A 687 5.40 1.96 15.04
N SER A 688 5.16 1.79 16.34
CA SER A 688 6.10 2.23 17.38
C SER A 688 7.42 1.45 17.32
N ILE A 689 7.34 0.13 17.18
CA ILE A 689 8.51 -0.75 16.99
C ILE A 689 9.16 -0.49 15.62
N HIS A 690 8.37 -0.18 14.58
CA HIS A 690 8.88 0.13 13.25
C HIS A 690 9.79 1.37 13.23
N LEU A 691 9.37 2.47 13.87
CA LEU A 691 10.15 3.70 13.92
C LEU A 691 11.35 3.58 14.87
N GLU A 692 11.23 2.90 16.02
CA GLU A 692 12.39 2.70 16.92
C GLU A 692 13.46 1.80 16.30
N ARG A 693 13.08 0.71 15.61
CA ARG A 693 14.05 -0.21 14.98
C ARG A 693 14.74 0.42 13.77
N LEU A 694 14.08 1.33 13.04
CA LEU A 694 14.66 2.02 11.89
C LEU A 694 15.91 2.82 12.27
N LYS A 695 15.93 3.44 13.46
CA LYS A 695 17.08 4.19 14.02
C LYS A 695 18.36 3.35 14.19
N LEU A 696 18.30 2.04 13.97
CA LEU A 696 19.44 1.13 13.95
C LEU A 696 20.06 0.94 12.56
N ALA A 697 19.59 1.65 11.53
CA ALA A 697 20.17 1.67 10.18
C ALA A 697 21.06 2.90 9.92
N ASP A 698 22.00 2.80 8.98
CA ASP A 698 22.88 3.90 8.56
C ASP A 698 22.37 4.63 7.32
N ILE A 699 21.87 3.89 6.33
CA ILE A 699 21.55 4.37 4.99
C ILE A 699 20.35 3.60 4.46
N TYR A 700 19.36 4.29 3.91
CA TYR A 700 18.26 3.66 3.20
C TYR A 700 18.56 3.55 1.70
N LEU A 701 18.36 2.34 1.17
CA LEU A 701 18.49 2.05 -0.25
C LEU A 701 17.09 1.97 -0.87
N ASP A 702 16.73 2.98 -1.66
CA ASP A 702 15.43 3.10 -2.32
C ASP A 702 15.32 2.21 -3.56
N THR A 703 14.10 1.88 -3.98
CA THR A 703 13.82 0.96 -5.08
C THR A 703 13.50 1.67 -6.40
N ARG A 704 13.78 1.01 -7.53
CA ARG A 704 13.47 1.48 -8.90
C ARG A 704 12.96 0.30 -9.73
N PRO A 705 11.89 0.45 -10.54
CA PRO A 705 11.17 1.68 -10.88
C PRO A 705 10.01 2.06 -9.93
N TYR A 706 9.60 1.20 -9.00
CA TYR A 706 8.65 1.59 -7.95
C TYR A 706 9.44 2.10 -6.75
N SER A 707 9.47 3.41 -6.51
CA SER A 707 10.20 4.01 -5.38
C SER A 707 9.45 3.87 -4.05
N GLY A 708 10.07 4.33 -2.97
CA GLY A 708 9.47 4.59 -1.67
C GLY A 708 8.31 5.60 -1.70
N GLY A 709 8.08 6.28 -0.58
CA GLY A 709 6.86 7.05 -0.29
C GLY A 709 6.72 7.16 1.23
N CYS A 710 5.60 6.74 1.81
CA CYS A 710 5.45 6.61 3.28
C CYS A 710 6.62 5.86 3.94
N THR A 711 7.10 4.74 3.36
CA THR A 711 8.32 4.04 3.86
C THR A 711 9.60 4.90 3.82
N THR A 712 9.66 5.91 2.95
CA THR A 712 10.73 6.91 2.91
C THR A 712 10.52 7.98 3.97
N VAL A 713 9.26 8.39 4.20
CA VAL A 713 8.89 9.32 5.26
C VAL A 713 9.23 8.73 6.63
N ASP A 714 8.89 7.47 6.90
CA ASP A 714 9.27 6.72 8.12
C ASP A 714 10.79 6.73 8.37
N VAL A 715 11.56 6.52 7.30
CA VAL A 715 13.02 6.46 7.28
C VAL A 715 13.67 7.83 7.54
N VAL A 716 13.18 8.87 6.87
CA VAL A 716 13.63 10.26 7.07
C VAL A 716 13.26 10.77 8.46
N TYR A 717 12.06 10.45 8.94
CA TYR A 717 11.60 10.70 10.32
C TYR A 717 12.48 10.00 11.36
N SER A 718 13.04 8.83 11.01
CA SER A 718 14.01 8.10 11.84
C SER A 718 15.44 8.63 11.73
N GLY A 719 15.67 9.73 10.99
CA GLY A 719 16.97 10.38 10.88
C GLY A 719 17.92 9.75 9.86
N ILE A 720 17.43 8.96 8.91
CA ILE A 720 18.26 8.13 8.01
C ILE A 720 18.40 8.81 6.63
N PRO A 721 19.62 8.97 6.08
CA PRO A 721 19.81 9.45 4.70
C PRO A 721 19.32 8.43 3.66
N VAL A 722 18.71 8.93 2.57
CA VAL A 722 18.08 8.12 1.52
C VAL A 722 18.86 8.21 0.21
N VAL A 723 19.20 7.06 -0.39
CA VAL A 723 19.81 6.98 -1.73
C VAL A 723 18.77 6.50 -2.73
N THR A 724 18.54 7.26 -3.79
CA THR A 724 17.42 7.03 -4.75
C THR A 724 17.86 7.29 -6.18
N MET A 725 17.17 6.66 -7.15
CA MET A 725 17.38 6.89 -8.59
C MET A 725 16.01 6.98 -9.28
N PRO A 726 15.58 8.15 -9.78
CA PRO A 726 14.30 8.29 -10.47
C PRO A 726 14.23 7.53 -11.81
N ALA A 727 13.02 7.36 -12.31
CA ALA A 727 12.74 7.00 -13.69
C ALA A 727 11.70 7.96 -14.30
N LEU A 728 10.88 7.46 -15.23
CA LEU A 728 9.94 8.23 -16.05
C LEU A 728 8.59 8.47 -15.37
N SER A 729 8.13 7.57 -14.50
CA SER A 729 6.79 7.61 -13.87
C SER A 729 6.82 8.37 -12.54
N GLN A 730 5.72 9.02 -12.14
CA GLN A 730 5.65 9.76 -10.86
C GLN A 730 6.00 8.85 -9.66
N ILE A 731 5.52 7.60 -9.66
CA ILE A 731 5.83 6.62 -8.62
C ILE A 731 7.31 6.20 -8.53
N SER A 732 8.11 6.43 -9.58
CA SER A 732 9.56 6.25 -9.55
C SER A 732 10.32 7.43 -8.94
N ARG A 733 9.64 8.54 -8.69
CA ARG A 733 10.21 9.85 -8.32
C ARG A 733 9.74 10.33 -6.94
N SER A 734 8.94 9.53 -6.24
CA SER A 734 8.37 9.85 -4.93
C SER A 734 9.44 10.03 -3.86
N THR A 735 10.37 9.07 -3.71
CA THR A 735 11.54 9.26 -2.84
C THR A 735 12.41 10.43 -3.28
N SER A 736 12.56 10.68 -4.58
CA SER A 736 13.37 11.81 -5.09
C SER A 736 12.77 13.18 -4.72
N SER A 737 11.43 13.29 -4.69
CA SER A 737 10.72 14.46 -4.16
C SER A 737 10.93 14.62 -2.65
N ILE A 738 10.72 13.55 -1.87
CA ILE A 738 10.93 13.55 -0.41
C ILE A 738 12.39 13.94 -0.09
N ALA A 739 13.37 13.32 -0.73
CA ALA A 739 14.80 13.65 -0.59
C ALA A 739 15.10 15.12 -0.94
N SER A 740 14.46 15.65 -1.99
CA SER A 740 14.60 17.06 -2.38
C SER A 740 14.04 18.03 -1.33
N ALA A 741 12.94 17.67 -0.68
CA ALA A 741 12.34 18.39 0.45
C ALA A 741 13.09 18.15 1.78
N CYS A 742 14.10 17.27 1.80
CA CYS A 742 14.99 17.02 2.94
C CYS A 742 16.41 17.57 2.73
N GLY A 743 16.63 18.37 1.68
CA GLY A 743 17.96 18.89 1.35
C GLY A 743 18.96 17.83 0.85
N MET A 744 18.52 16.61 0.53
CA MET A 744 19.36 15.47 0.12
C MET A 744 19.45 15.30 -1.41
N LYS A 745 19.53 16.40 -2.17
CA LYS A 745 19.42 16.39 -3.64
C LYS A 745 20.60 15.67 -4.30
N GLU A 746 21.75 15.75 -3.68
CA GLU A 746 22.99 15.08 -4.04
C GLU A 746 23.01 13.58 -3.70
N LEU A 747 21.95 13.04 -3.08
CA LEU A 747 21.72 11.60 -2.90
C LEU A 747 20.77 11.01 -3.97
N ILE A 748 20.32 11.84 -4.92
CA ILE A 748 19.47 11.48 -6.06
C ILE A 748 20.37 11.18 -7.26
N ALA A 749 20.58 9.90 -7.55
CA ALA A 749 21.45 9.43 -8.62
C ALA A 749 20.80 9.54 -10.01
N SER A 750 21.58 9.88 -11.03
CA SER A 750 21.18 9.86 -12.44
C SER A 750 21.43 8.50 -13.14
N SER A 751 22.28 7.65 -12.56
CA SER A 751 22.65 6.33 -13.08
C SER A 751 22.80 5.30 -11.97
N LEU A 752 22.77 4.01 -12.32
CA LEU A 752 23.00 2.93 -11.35
C LEU A 752 24.42 2.97 -10.76
N SER A 753 25.45 3.30 -11.55
CA SER A 753 26.82 3.49 -11.01
C SER A 753 26.81 4.58 -9.93
N GLN A 754 26.24 5.76 -10.23
CA GLN A 754 26.21 6.86 -9.28
C GLN A 754 25.42 6.50 -8.00
N TYR A 755 24.36 5.70 -8.11
CA TYR A 755 23.64 5.18 -6.94
C TYR A 755 24.55 4.31 -6.05
N GLU A 756 25.36 3.44 -6.64
CA GLU A 756 26.36 2.66 -5.90
C GLU A 756 27.45 3.55 -5.30
N ASP A 757 27.96 4.51 -6.07
CA ASP A 757 29.02 5.42 -5.64
C ASP A 757 28.57 6.30 -4.46
N ILE A 758 27.35 6.85 -4.50
CA ILE A 758 26.74 7.58 -3.39
C ILE A 758 26.57 6.69 -2.15
N ALA A 759 26.04 5.47 -2.30
CA ALA A 759 25.85 4.55 -1.18
C ALA A 759 27.18 4.12 -0.52
N VAL A 760 28.23 3.93 -1.32
CA VAL A 760 29.57 3.55 -0.84
C VAL A 760 30.29 4.75 -0.20
N GLU A 761 30.15 5.95 -0.75
CA GLU A 761 30.71 7.17 -0.13
C GLU A 761 30.03 7.47 1.20
N LEU A 762 28.69 7.42 1.26
CA LEU A 762 27.94 7.55 2.51
C LEU A 762 28.36 6.50 3.55
N ALA A 763 28.61 5.26 3.14
CA ALA A 763 29.04 4.20 4.05
C ALA A 763 30.41 4.53 4.70
N ALA A 764 31.34 5.10 3.92
CA ALA A 764 32.63 5.56 4.43
C ALA A 764 32.53 6.86 5.26
N ASN A 765 31.60 7.75 4.94
CA ASN A 765 31.54 9.12 5.45
C ASN A 765 30.48 9.32 6.56
N HIS A 766 30.81 8.91 7.79
CA HIS A 766 29.94 9.08 8.97
C HIS A 766 29.51 10.53 9.21
N ALA A 767 30.41 11.50 9.05
CA ALA A 767 30.11 12.92 9.25
C ALA A 767 29.01 13.42 8.29
N ARG A 768 29.05 12.99 7.02
CA ARG A 768 28.01 13.31 6.03
C ARG A 768 26.68 12.62 6.33
N ARG A 769 26.67 11.36 6.80
CA ARG A 769 25.44 10.72 7.31
C ARG A 769 24.81 11.51 8.45
N TRP A 770 25.64 11.90 9.42
CA TRP A 770 25.21 12.66 10.60
C TRP A 770 24.67 14.06 10.27
N GLN A 771 25.19 14.72 9.23
CA GLN A 771 24.67 16.02 8.75
C GLN A 771 23.21 15.91 8.30
N TYR A 772 22.87 14.93 7.46
CA TYR A 772 21.49 14.69 7.03
C TYR A 772 20.59 14.29 8.20
N SER A 773 21.08 13.39 9.07
CA SER A 773 20.37 12.95 10.28
C SER A 773 20.01 14.13 11.19
N THR A 774 20.99 15.01 11.46
CA THR A 774 20.79 16.20 12.30
C THR A 774 19.75 17.17 11.70
N HIS A 775 19.74 17.37 10.38
CA HIS A 775 18.80 18.27 9.72
C HIS A 775 17.36 17.74 9.74
N THR A 776 17.16 16.43 9.50
CA THR A 776 15.82 15.82 9.53
C THR A 776 15.27 15.68 10.95
N LEU A 777 16.08 15.26 11.91
CA LEU A 777 15.69 15.17 13.33
C LEU A 777 15.31 16.54 13.91
N LYS A 778 16.03 17.62 13.58
CA LYS A 778 15.65 18.99 13.96
C LYS A 778 14.31 19.44 13.36
N GLY A 779 14.00 19.06 12.11
CA GLY A 779 12.69 19.33 11.50
C GLY A 779 11.56 18.64 12.28
N ARG A 780 11.76 17.36 12.60
CA ARG A 780 10.85 16.54 13.41
C ARG A 780 10.61 17.11 14.82
N GLU A 781 11.65 17.64 15.48
CA GLU A 781 11.53 18.28 16.80
C GLU A 781 10.61 19.53 16.79
N GLY A 782 10.56 20.27 15.68
CA GLY A 782 9.61 21.37 15.49
C GLY A 782 8.15 20.90 15.52
N VAL A 783 7.84 19.79 14.84
CA VAL A 783 6.48 19.21 14.81
C VAL A 783 6.12 18.57 16.15
N LEU A 784 7.05 17.82 16.77
CA LEU A 784 6.89 17.24 18.12
C LEU A 784 6.51 18.26 19.19
N SER A 785 6.96 19.50 19.04
CA SER A 785 6.76 20.57 20.03
C SER A 785 5.61 21.52 19.70
N GLU A 786 4.83 21.24 18.64
CA GLU A 786 3.80 22.12 18.05
C GLU A 786 4.34 23.54 17.73
N LYS A 787 5.66 23.64 17.50
CA LYS A 787 6.40 24.85 17.16
C LYS A 787 7.14 24.64 15.85
N GLU A 788 6.36 24.39 14.80
CA GLU A 788 6.87 24.38 13.43
C GLU A 788 7.61 25.69 13.16
N MET A 789 8.92 25.57 12.98
CA MET A 789 9.78 26.65 12.54
C MET A 789 9.95 26.50 11.03
N ASP A 790 9.27 27.33 10.25
CA ASP A 790 9.49 27.48 8.81
C ASP A 790 10.83 28.22 8.56
N SER A 791 11.92 27.65 9.08
CA SER A 791 13.28 28.22 9.07
C SER A 791 14.20 27.41 8.15
N PRO A 792 15.08 28.05 7.34
CA PRO A 792 16.05 27.37 6.47
C PRO A 792 16.92 26.29 7.14
N ASP A 793 17.12 26.35 8.47
CA ASP A 793 17.91 25.36 9.22
C ASP A 793 17.18 24.02 9.44
N THR A 794 15.87 23.99 9.21
CA THR A 794 14.96 22.84 9.47
C THR A 794 14.51 22.19 8.16
N CYS A 795 14.16 20.91 8.21
CA CYS A 795 13.81 20.11 7.03
C CYS A 795 12.38 20.41 6.51
N PRO A 796 12.21 20.92 5.27
CA PRO A 796 10.91 21.31 4.71
C PRO A 796 9.83 20.22 4.60
N LEU A 797 10.20 18.94 4.59
CA LEU A 797 9.22 17.83 4.65
C LEU A 797 8.30 17.93 5.88
N PHE A 798 8.79 18.53 6.97
CA PHE A 798 8.10 18.64 8.26
C PHE A 798 7.34 19.98 8.43
N TRP A 799 7.29 20.85 7.42
CA TRP A 799 6.56 22.13 7.49
C TRP A 799 5.06 21.93 7.22
N THR A 800 4.39 21.12 8.04
CA THR A 800 3.00 20.69 7.82
C THR A 800 2.03 21.89 7.71
N SER A 801 2.22 22.96 8.49
CA SER A 801 1.38 24.18 8.42
C SER A 801 1.58 24.99 7.14
N GLU A 802 2.83 25.15 6.66
CA GLU A 802 3.09 25.80 5.36
C GLU A 802 2.55 24.96 4.20
N TRP A 803 2.67 23.63 4.30
CA TRP A 803 2.09 22.70 3.33
C TRP A 803 0.57 22.82 3.27
N VAL A 804 -0.11 22.82 4.43
CA VAL A 804 -1.57 23.05 4.51
C VAL A 804 -1.95 24.43 3.95
N ARG A 805 -1.16 25.47 4.22
CA ARG A 805 -1.36 26.81 3.64
C ARG A 805 -1.20 26.80 2.11
N MET A 806 -0.37 25.93 1.54
CA MET A 806 -0.27 25.75 0.08
C MET A 806 -1.44 24.93 -0.47
N LEU A 807 -1.91 23.90 0.24
CA LEU A 807 -3.14 23.17 -0.11
C LEU A 807 -4.35 24.13 -0.18
N GLU A 808 -4.54 24.99 0.83
CA GLU A 808 -5.59 26.03 0.83
C GLU A 808 -5.55 26.92 -0.42
N LYS A 809 -4.34 27.34 -0.85
CA LYS A 809 -4.17 28.14 -2.07
C LYS A 809 -4.50 27.32 -3.31
N SER A 810 -4.00 26.09 -3.42
CA SER A 810 -4.26 25.20 -4.57
C SER A 810 -5.74 24.89 -4.74
N LEU A 811 -6.45 24.59 -3.64
CA LEU A 811 -7.90 24.39 -3.61
C LEU A 811 -8.65 25.64 -4.11
N ARG A 812 -8.27 26.82 -3.64
CA ARG A 812 -8.87 28.09 -4.07
C ARG A 812 -8.56 28.44 -5.53
N MET A 813 -7.33 28.20 -5.97
CA MET A 813 -6.92 28.39 -7.35
C MET A 813 -7.71 27.48 -8.30
N ALA A 814 -7.94 26.21 -7.93
CA ALA A 814 -8.78 25.31 -8.70
C ALA A 814 -10.26 25.78 -8.78
N ALA A 815 -10.80 26.29 -7.67
CA ALA A 815 -12.20 26.76 -7.59
C ALA A 815 -12.49 28.08 -8.35
N GLU A 816 -11.51 28.99 -8.45
CA GLU A 816 -11.69 30.34 -9.02
C GLU A 816 -11.28 30.47 -10.50
N ALA A 817 -10.72 29.41 -11.09
CA ALA A 817 -10.04 29.39 -12.39
C ALA A 817 -10.93 29.65 -13.63
N LYS A 818 -10.39 30.27 -14.70
CA LYS A 818 -11.12 30.66 -15.94
C LYS A 818 -10.31 30.54 -17.24
N ASP A 819 -11.04 30.36 -18.35
CA ASP A 819 -10.53 30.44 -19.73
C ASP A 819 -10.65 31.85 -20.35
N GLU A 820 -10.06 31.99 -21.53
CA GLU A 820 -10.04 33.20 -22.36
C GLU A 820 -11.43 33.64 -22.86
N SER A 821 -12.41 32.74 -22.85
CA SER A 821 -13.82 33.03 -23.15
C SER A 821 -14.66 33.41 -21.92
N GLY A 822 -14.03 33.53 -20.75
CA GLY A 822 -14.67 33.90 -19.48
C GLY A 822 -15.44 32.76 -18.79
N ARG A 823 -15.50 31.57 -19.40
CA ARG A 823 -16.00 30.33 -18.77
C ARG A 823 -14.97 29.83 -17.76
N ARG A 824 -15.40 29.00 -16.80
CA ARG A 824 -14.48 28.48 -15.78
C ARG A 824 -13.67 27.30 -16.32
N TRP A 825 -12.37 27.30 -16.04
CA TRP A 825 -11.38 26.32 -16.52
C TRP A 825 -10.18 26.29 -15.59
N HIS A 826 -9.77 25.09 -15.21
CA HIS A 826 -8.85 24.77 -14.12
C HIS A 826 -7.42 25.28 -14.35
N ILE A 827 -6.86 25.95 -13.34
CA ILE A 827 -5.52 26.56 -13.39
C ILE A 827 -4.41 25.51 -13.29
N ALA A 828 -3.30 25.79 -13.99
CA ALA A 828 -1.98 25.24 -13.70
C ALA A 828 -0.99 26.40 -13.43
N MET A 829 0.02 26.20 -12.59
CA MET A 829 1.00 27.26 -12.28
C MET A 829 2.03 27.46 -13.41
N SER A 830 1.76 28.42 -14.30
CA SER A 830 2.79 29.10 -15.11
C SER A 830 3.76 29.82 -14.16
N SER A 831 5.09 29.64 -14.17
CA SER A 831 6.07 29.38 -15.24
C SER A 831 6.66 30.60 -15.97
N THR A 832 6.54 31.78 -15.37
CA THR A 832 7.46 32.92 -15.59
C THR A 832 8.28 33.16 -14.31
N ALA A 833 9.62 33.10 -14.32
CA ALA A 833 10.51 32.73 -15.42
C ALA A 833 11.82 32.12 -14.89
N LEU A 834 12.42 31.21 -15.65
CA LEU A 834 13.85 30.91 -15.73
C LEU A 834 14.08 29.90 -16.87
N SER A 835 15.01 30.18 -17.78
CA SER A 835 15.29 29.32 -18.94
C SER A 835 16.08 28.06 -18.55
N PRO A 836 15.83 26.89 -19.17
CA PRO A 836 16.49 25.63 -18.80
C PRO A 836 17.92 25.54 -19.37
N PRO A 837 18.93 25.15 -18.57
CA PRO A 837 20.31 24.94 -19.02
C PRO A 837 20.65 23.45 -19.23
N TYR A 838 19.77 22.66 -19.86
CA TYR A 838 20.03 21.24 -20.17
C TYR A 838 19.67 20.89 -21.63
N SER A 839 20.41 19.95 -22.20
CA SER A 839 20.47 19.66 -23.64
C SER A 839 19.24 18.92 -24.18
N LYS A 840 18.88 19.21 -25.44
CA LYS A 840 17.71 18.65 -26.14
C LYS A 840 17.98 17.30 -26.81
N ASN A 841 18.65 16.36 -26.15
CA ASN A 841 18.96 15.04 -26.74
C ASN A 841 18.24 13.89 -25.98
N PRO A 842 17.13 13.36 -26.50
CA PRO A 842 16.43 12.22 -25.90
C PRO A 842 17.23 10.90 -25.92
N ALA A 843 18.31 10.81 -26.70
CA ALA A 843 19.13 9.59 -26.80
C ALA A 843 19.95 9.30 -25.53
N ASP A 844 20.24 10.32 -24.71
CA ASP A 844 21.09 10.20 -23.51
C ASP A 844 20.30 9.76 -22.25
N LEU A 845 19.06 9.27 -22.43
CA LEU A 845 18.10 8.94 -21.36
C LEU A 845 17.46 7.54 -21.49
N VAL A 846 18.00 6.68 -22.37
CA VAL A 846 17.51 5.31 -22.65
C VAL A 846 18.49 4.27 -22.11
#